data_AF-A0A939F4S2-F1
#
_entry.id   AF-A0A939F4S2-F1
#
_cell.length_a   1.000
_cell.length_b   1.000
_cell.length_c   1.000
_cell.angle_alpha   90.00
_cell.angle_beta   90.00
_cell.angle_gamma   90.00
#
_symmetry.space_group_name_H-M   'P 1'
#
loop_
_entity.id
_entity.type
_entity.pdbx_description
1 polymer ?
#
loop_
_entity_poly.entity_id
_entity_poly.type
_entity_poly.pdbx_seq_one_letter_code
_entity_poly.pdbx_strand_id
1 'polypeptide(L)'
;FLSVPLAFAGGLGLGVLQNLTAGYASFADGITGFRTAVPFLILFAGLLIMTRRQRAAGTAAVDAPPVDYLAGRSWGRRWGVWAAGAVLLAVAFYTVTTPFWSGILAQGLAISLVFVSFTVVTGLGAMVSLAQATFVTGAALVAGLLMSHGWPFVAAAAVGTCVAALLGAVAALPALRLGGRSLALATLALAFLADQVLFQFRWLRNGDTGWEIPRPVFGPVDLGDDRAMGVALVVLVTVAVAALSALRSSRAGRAMLAVRSAPAAALASGVSVIRTKLLVFTVSAGVAGFGGVMYASYNTRVTATDFTAMSGLIWLAVAVAAGVRRPQFAVVAGLVFALVPHLMSEYVTSSAHLPVILFGLAGLALANDPDGYCAAVSARWHRRRATARAASAPAAGEAPPPVPSPRRPVANDTAKPVAGAALELRGVRAGYDGAPVLHGVDLSVRPGEILALLGPNGAGKSTTCRVAAGVLSPLTGSVYAAGREVTREGPVRRSRGGIVLAPEGRGIFPGLSIEENLALYIEDRDGRDAVYARFPGLANRRTVTAGSLSGGEQQLLALAPLLQRPPAVLVADEPSLGLAPRIVDEVFLLLTELRDQGTALLLVEEKAAEVLGVADTVAYLAQGRVTWCGPRTAVEDDRLTEAYLGVGAKTV
;
A
#
# COMPACT_ATOMS: atom_id res chain seq x y z
N PHE A 1 -2.56 -22.97 -11.31
CA PHE A 1 -3.39 -24.11 -10.87
C PHE A 1 -2.59 -25.37 -11.14
N LEU A 2 -2.10 -26.05 -10.10
CA LEU A 2 -1.04 -27.07 -10.25
C LEU A 2 -1.55 -28.52 -10.37
N SER A 3 -2.83 -28.81 -10.12
CA SER A 3 -3.46 -30.04 -10.64
C SER A 3 -5.00 -29.92 -10.60
N VAL A 4 -5.66 -30.20 -11.72
CA VAL A 4 -7.13 -30.30 -11.82
C VAL A 4 -7.70 -31.39 -10.90
N PRO A 5 -7.05 -32.56 -10.74
CA PRO A 5 -7.54 -33.60 -9.82
C PRO A 5 -7.61 -33.16 -8.35
N LEU A 6 -6.64 -32.39 -7.85
CA LEU A 6 -6.70 -31.88 -6.47
C LEU A 6 -7.82 -30.85 -6.28
N ALA A 7 -8.07 -30.02 -7.30
CA ALA A 7 -9.18 -29.06 -7.25
C ALA A 7 -10.54 -29.79 -7.24
N PHE A 8 -10.69 -30.83 -8.07
CA PHE A 8 -11.88 -31.67 -8.11
C PHE A 8 -12.11 -32.40 -6.78
N ALA A 9 -11.08 -33.06 -6.24
CA ALA A 9 -11.15 -33.75 -4.95
C ALA A 9 -11.48 -32.78 -3.80
N GLY A 10 -10.91 -31.58 -3.81
CA GLY A 10 -11.24 -30.52 -2.86
C GLY A 10 -12.69 -30.05 -2.96
N GLY A 11 -13.21 -29.88 -4.18
CA GLY A 11 -14.61 -29.53 -4.42
C GLY A 11 -15.58 -30.62 -3.95
N LEU A 12 -15.25 -31.89 -4.21
CA LEU A 12 -16.01 -33.05 -3.74
C LEU A 12 -16.02 -33.14 -2.21
N GLY A 13 -14.85 -32.96 -1.58
CA GLY A 13 -14.72 -32.92 -0.13
C GLY A 13 -15.55 -31.78 0.51
N LEU A 14 -15.53 -30.59 -0.10
CA LEU A 14 -16.37 -29.46 0.33
C LEU A 14 -17.86 -29.76 0.19
N GLY A 15 -18.29 -30.38 -0.92
CA GLY A 15 -19.69 -30.76 -1.13
C GLY A 15 -20.17 -31.84 -0.15
N VAL A 16 -19.32 -32.83 0.16
CA VAL A 16 -19.61 -33.83 1.19
C VAL A 16 -19.73 -33.16 2.56
N LEU A 17 -18.78 -32.29 2.92
CA LEU A 17 -18.83 -31.58 4.21
C LEU A 17 -20.09 -30.71 4.32
N GLN A 18 -20.46 -30.01 3.26
CA GLN A 18 -21.69 -29.21 3.21
C GLN A 18 -22.92 -30.08 3.50
N ASN A 19 -23.04 -31.24 2.86
CA ASN A 19 -24.15 -32.16 3.09
C ASN A 19 -24.14 -32.80 4.49
N LEU A 20 -22.97 -33.15 5.03
CA LEU A 20 -22.85 -33.67 6.40
C LEU A 20 -23.24 -32.60 7.43
N THR A 21 -22.82 -31.35 7.22
CA THR A 21 -23.20 -30.24 8.10
C THR A 21 -24.70 -30.00 8.03
N ALA A 22 -25.30 -30.09 6.83
CA ALA A 22 -26.74 -29.98 6.64
C ALA A 22 -27.54 -31.13 7.30
N GLY A 23 -26.95 -32.32 7.43
CA GLY A 23 -27.60 -33.49 8.03
C GLY A 23 -27.48 -33.57 9.56
N TYR A 24 -26.41 -33.05 10.16
CA TYR A 24 -26.10 -33.26 11.59
C TYR A 24 -26.07 -31.99 12.45
N ALA A 25 -26.08 -30.78 11.86
CA ALA A 25 -26.09 -29.54 12.62
C ALA A 25 -27.52 -29.07 12.92
N SER A 26 -28.16 -29.64 13.94
CA SER A 26 -29.53 -29.22 14.36
C SER A 26 -29.59 -27.74 14.79
N PHE A 27 -28.48 -27.17 15.28
CA PHE A 27 -28.39 -25.74 15.57
C PHE A 27 -28.42 -24.86 14.30
N ALA A 28 -28.10 -25.41 13.13
CA ALA A 28 -28.08 -24.68 11.87
C ALA A 28 -29.49 -24.43 11.30
N ASP A 29 -30.51 -25.14 11.79
CA ASP A 29 -31.90 -24.96 11.34
C ASP A 29 -32.46 -23.58 11.74
N GLY A 30 -31.89 -22.96 12.78
CA GLY A 30 -32.21 -21.58 13.19
C GLY A 30 -31.54 -20.47 12.37
N ILE A 31 -30.59 -20.81 11.49
CA ILE A 31 -29.78 -19.83 10.74
C ILE A 31 -30.02 -20.02 9.24
N THR A 32 -30.91 -19.21 8.68
CA THR A 32 -31.22 -19.19 7.25
C THR A 32 -29.96 -18.99 6.41
N GLY A 33 -29.73 -19.88 5.44
CA GLY A 33 -28.58 -19.86 4.53
C GLY A 33 -27.23 -20.28 5.14
N PHE A 34 -27.20 -20.76 6.39
CA PHE A 34 -25.99 -21.35 6.98
C PHE A 34 -25.45 -22.52 6.15
N ARG A 35 -26.35 -23.41 5.70
CA ARG A 35 -26.00 -24.60 4.91
C ARG A 35 -25.29 -24.25 3.59
N THR A 36 -25.74 -23.20 2.89
CA THR A 36 -25.12 -22.73 1.65
C THR A 36 -23.82 -21.95 1.90
N ALA A 37 -23.62 -21.43 3.12
CA ALA A 37 -22.43 -20.69 3.51
C ALA A 37 -21.25 -21.55 3.99
N VAL A 38 -21.47 -22.84 4.30
CA VAL A 38 -20.44 -23.75 4.84
C VAL A 38 -19.13 -23.74 4.02
N PRO A 39 -19.14 -23.83 2.67
CA PRO A 39 -17.90 -23.79 1.90
C PRO A 39 -17.12 -22.48 2.05
N PHE A 40 -17.84 -21.36 2.16
CA PHE A 40 -17.24 -20.02 2.31
C PHE A 40 -16.72 -19.79 3.73
N LEU A 41 -17.42 -20.32 4.75
CA LEU A 41 -16.95 -20.35 6.14
C LEU A 41 -15.62 -21.11 6.25
N ILE A 42 -15.55 -22.30 5.67
CA ILE A 42 -14.35 -23.13 5.66
C ILE A 42 -13.23 -22.45 4.89
N LEU A 43 -13.53 -21.86 3.73
CA LEU A 43 -12.53 -21.13 2.95
C LEU A 43 -12.00 -19.93 3.75
N PHE A 44 -12.86 -19.13 4.35
CA PHE A 44 -12.47 -17.95 5.11
C PHE A 44 -11.68 -18.31 6.39
N ALA A 45 -12.16 -19.30 7.16
CA ALA A 45 -11.46 -19.80 8.35
C ALA A 45 -10.15 -20.51 7.98
N GLY A 46 -10.15 -21.29 6.91
CA GLY A 46 -8.97 -21.94 6.35
C GLY A 46 -7.92 -20.92 5.92
N LEU A 47 -8.32 -19.82 5.27
CA LEU A 47 -7.43 -18.71 4.93
C LEU A 47 -6.90 -17.96 6.17
N LEU A 48 -7.64 -17.96 7.28
CA LEU A 48 -7.25 -17.33 8.54
C LEU A 48 -6.26 -18.21 9.35
N ILE A 49 -6.43 -19.53 9.30
CA ILE A 49 -5.66 -20.54 10.05
C ILE A 49 -4.46 -21.08 9.25
N MET A 50 -4.67 -21.48 7.99
CA MET A 50 -3.62 -21.99 7.13
C MET A 50 -2.85 -20.82 6.51
N THR A 51 -1.69 -20.49 7.07
CA THR A 51 -0.48 -20.08 6.30
C THR A 51 0.72 -19.83 7.22
N ARG A 52 1.68 -20.75 7.17
CA ARG A 52 3.10 -20.55 7.56
C ARG A 52 4.03 -20.34 6.36
N ARG A 53 3.54 -20.33 5.13
CA ARG A 53 4.39 -20.17 3.93
C ARG A 53 4.39 -18.72 3.47
N GLN A 54 5.30 -17.93 4.02
CA GLN A 54 5.80 -16.75 3.32
C GLN A 54 6.49 -17.26 2.05
N ARG A 55 5.79 -17.26 0.92
CA ARG A 55 6.53 -17.18 -0.34
C ARG A 55 7.24 -15.84 -0.30
N ALA A 56 8.57 -15.90 -0.29
CA ALA A 56 9.44 -14.79 -0.66
C ALA A 56 8.84 -14.07 -1.87
N ALA A 57 8.90 -12.74 -1.83
CA ALA A 57 8.42 -11.87 -2.88
C ALA A 57 9.05 -12.26 -4.22
N GLY A 58 8.37 -13.15 -4.94
CA GLY A 58 8.58 -13.32 -6.37
C GLY A 58 8.13 -12.04 -7.02
N THR A 59 9.04 -11.43 -7.76
CA THR A 59 8.88 -10.31 -8.68
C THR A 59 7.45 -10.23 -9.24
N ALA A 60 6.57 -9.55 -8.52
CA ALA A 60 5.44 -8.93 -9.20
C ALA A 60 6.09 -7.94 -10.14
N ALA A 61 5.94 -8.16 -11.45
CA ALA A 61 6.37 -7.21 -12.46
C ALA A 61 6.07 -5.82 -11.93
N VAL A 62 7.14 -5.06 -11.69
CA VAL A 62 7.07 -3.73 -11.10
C VAL A 62 6.40 -2.88 -12.17
N ASP A 63 5.08 -2.81 -12.15
CA ASP A 63 4.34 -1.94 -13.04
C ASP A 63 4.85 -0.52 -12.76
N ALA A 64 5.49 0.06 -13.76
CA ALA A 64 5.92 1.44 -13.70
C ALA A 64 4.71 2.29 -13.28
N PRO A 65 4.86 3.22 -12.34
CA PRO A 65 3.75 4.08 -11.94
C PRO A 65 3.30 4.90 -13.15
N PRO A 66 2.00 5.17 -13.30
CA PRO A 66 1.52 5.95 -14.41
C PRO A 66 1.99 7.39 -14.23
N VAL A 67 2.37 8.02 -15.33
CA VAL A 67 2.83 9.40 -15.33
C VAL A 67 1.68 10.33 -14.88
N ASP A 68 1.82 11.02 -13.75
CA ASP A 68 0.89 12.10 -13.38
C ASP A 68 1.20 13.34 -14.23
N TYR A 69 0.52 13.45 -15.37
CA TYR A 69 0.63 14.57 -16.31
C TYR A 69 0.16 15.94 -15.76
N LEU A 70 -0.39 15.98 -14.53
CA LEU A 70 -0.72 17.21 -13.82
C LEU A 70 0.24 17.48 -12.63
N ALA A 71 1.24 16.64 -12.41
CA ALA A 71 2.26 16.88 -11.39
C ALA A 71 2.96 18.24 -11.64
N GLY A 72 3.13 19.02 -10.57
CA GLY A 72 3.73 20.36 -10.64
C GLY A 72 2.80 21.48 -11.14
N ARG A 73 1.53 21.20 -11.51
CA ARG A 73 0.56 22.26 -11.84
C ARG A 73 -0.10 22.85 -10.60
N SER A 74 -0.44 24.15 -10.68
CA SER A 74 -1.15 24.87 -9.61
C SER A 74 -2.48 24.20 -9.27
N TRP A 75 -2.91 24.33 -8.01
CA TRP A 75 -4.17 23.77 -7.49
C TRP A 75 -5.36 24.06 -8.41
N GLY A 76 -5.48 25.31 -8.89
CA GLY A 76 -6.54 25.72 -9.81
C GLY A 76 -6.53 24.99 -11.16
N ARG A 77 -5.37 24.62 -11.70
CA ARG A 77 -5.30 23.83 -12.95
C ARG A 77 -5.55 22.34 -12.74
N ARG A 78 -5.34 21.85 -11.52
CA ARG A 78 -5.60 20.44 -11.15
C ARG A 78 -7.08 20.22 -10.85
N TRP A 79 -7.71 21.17 -10.18
CA TRP A 79 -9.09 21.07 -9.70
C TRP A 79 -10.11 21.85 -10.54
N GLY A 80 -9.68 22.86 -11.30
CA GLY A 80 -10.59 23.80 -11.96
C GLY A 80 -11.58 23.14 -12.92
N VAL A 81 -11.13 22.15 -13.70
CA VAL A 81 -12.03 21.42 -14.62
C VAL A 81 -13.08 20.61 -13.85
N TRP A 82 -12.69 20.01 -12.72
CA TRP A 82 -13.58 19.20 -11.89
C TRP A 82 -14.54 20.06 -11.08
N ALA A 83 -14.06 21.19 -10.54
CA ALA A 83 -14.90 22.17 -9.86
C ALA A 83 -15.92 22.78 -10.82
N ALA A 84 -15.50 23.17 -12.04
CA ALA A 84 -16.40 23.63 -13.08
C ALA A 84 -17.42 22.55 -13.46
N GLY A 85 -16.99 21.29 -13.62
CA GLY A 85 -17.89 20.17 -13.89
C GLY A 85 -18.91 19.93 -12.77
N ALA A 86 -18.50 20.01 -11.51
CA ALA A 86 -19.41 19.88 -10.36
C ALA A 86 -20.43 21.04 -10.31
N VAL A 87 -19.99 22.28 -10.54
CA VAL A 87 -20.89 23.44 -10.61
C VAL A 87 -21.87 23.31 -11.79
N LEU A 88 -21.38 22.92 -12.96
CA LEU A 88 -22.25 22.70 -14.14
C LEU A 88 -23.27 21.60 -13.88
N LEU A 89 -22.87 20.49 -13.24
CA LEU A 89 -23.80 19.42 -12.90
C LEU A 89 -24.84 19.88 -11.88
N ALA A 90 -24.43 20.62 -10.84
CA ALA A 90 -25.36 21.19 -9.86
C ALA A 90 -26.35 22.18 -10.48
N VAL A 91 -25.89 23.02 -11.41
CA VAL A 91 -26.75 23.93 -12.18
C VAL A 91 -27.70 23.15 -13.08
N ALA A 92 -27.21 22.08 -13.74
CA ALA A 92 -28.02 21.24 -14.61
C ALA A 92 -29.21 20.60 -13.88
N PHE A 93 -29.06 20.21 -12.61
CA PHE A 93 -30.16 19.70 -11.77
C PHE A 93 -31.36 20.65 -11.66
N TYR A 94 -31.11 21.97 -11.65
CA TYR A 94 -32.16 22.99 -11.54
C TYR A 94 -32.61 23.56 -12.89
N THR A 95 -31.80 23.45 -13.94
CA THR A 95 -32.02 24.18 -15.21
C THR A 95 -32.39 23.29 -16.39
N VAL A 96 -31.87 22.07 -16.45
CA VAL A 96 -31.94 21.24 -17.67
C VAL A 96 -32.58 19.88 -17.40
N THR A 97 -32.37 19.28 -16.23
CA THR A 97 -32.81 17.91 -15.97
C THR A 97 -34.30 17.81 -15.66
N THR A 98 -34.98 16.90 -16.36
CA THR A 98 -36.31 16.41 -15.95
C THR A 98 -36.20 15.51 -14.70
N PRO A 99 -37.29 15.26 -13.96
CA PRO A 99 -37.28 14.37 -12.78
C PRO A 99 -36.66 12.99 -13.04
N PHE A 100 -36.92 12.43 -14.23
CA PHE A 100 -36.34 11.17 -14.67
C PHE A 100 -34.81 11.23 -14.77
N TRP A 101 -34.27 12.22 -15.49
CA TRP A 101 -32.82 12.37 -15.67
C TRP A 101 -32.12 12.79 -14.39
N SER A 102 -32.73 13.64 -13.56
CA SER A 102 -32.20 13.95 -12.24
C SER A 102 -32.10 12.70 -11.39
N GLY A 103 -33.06 11.79 -11.50
CA GLY A 103 -33.02 10.55 -10.74
C GLY A 103 -31.89 9.60 -11.13
N ILE A 104 -31.68 9.40 -12.44
CA ILE A 104 -30.56 8.58 -12.94
C ILE A 104 -29.21 9.19 -12.53
N LEU A 105 -29.07 10.52 -12.65
CA LEU A 105 -27.84 11.21 -12.26
C LEU A 105 -27.57 11.13 -10.76
N ALA A 106 -28.60 11.31 -9.92
CA ALA A 106 -28.49 11.16 -8.47
C ALA A 106 -28.08 9.73 -8.08
N GLN A 107 -28.71 8.72 -8.67
CA GLN A 107 -28.31 7.32 -8.46
C GLN A 107 -26.85 7.06 -8.90
N GLY A 108 -26.44 7.62 -10.04
CA GLY A 108 -25.05 7.57 -10.52
C GLY A 108 -24.07 8.20 -9.54
N LEU A 109 -24.40 9.35 -8.94
CA LEU A 109 -23.58 10.02 -7.93
C LEU A 109 -23.51 9.23 -6.61
N ALA A 110 -24.59 8.60 -6.17
CA ALA A 110 -24.57 7.72 -5.02
C ALA A 110 -23.66 6.51 -5.26
N ILE A 111 -23.72 5.90 -6.45
CA ILE A 111 -22.79 4.84 -6.86
C ILE A 111 -21.35 5.36 -7.00
N SER A 112 -21.15 6.62 -7.43
CA SER A 112 -19.82 7.23 -7.44
C SER A 112 -19.17 7.24 -6.05
N LEU A 113 -19.94 7.51 -4.98
CA LEU A 113 -19.41 7.41 -3.61
C LEU A 113 -18.90 6.00 -3.29
N VAL A 114 -19.64 4.97 -3.72
CA VAL A 114 -19.19 3.58 -3.60
C VAL A 114 -17.92 3.37 -4.42
N PHE A 115 -17.83 3.88 -5.65
CA PHE A 115 -16.65 3.68 -6.49
C PHE A 115 -15.39 4.41 -5.99
N VAL A 116 -15.57 5.49 -5.22
CA VAL A 116 -14.44 6.13 -4.52
C VAL A 116 -13.80 5.15 -3.53
N SER A 117 -14.54 4.19 -2.95
CA SER A 117 -13.97 3.17 -2.07
C SER A 117 -12.96 2.25 -2.78
N PHE A 118 -13.20 1.94 -4.07
CA PHE A 118 -12.27 1.16 -4.91
C PHE A 118 -10.98 1.93 -5.19
N THR A 119 -11.06 3.27 -5.26
CA THR A 119 -9.87 4.11 -5.37
C THR A 119 -8.99 4.00 -4.12
N VAL A 120 -9.59 3.79 -2.94
CA VAL A 120 -8.83 3.58 -1.70
C VAL A 120 -8.19 2.18 -1.70
N VAL A 121 -8.98 1.11 -1.83
CA VAL A 121 -8.46 -0.26 -1.66
C VAL A 121 -7.62 -0.75 -2.84
N THR A 122 -8.10 -0.55 -4.06
CA THR A 122 -7.42 -0.98 -5.28
C THR A 122 -6.42 0.06 -5.74
N GLY A 123 -6.82 1.35 -5.71
CA GLY A 123 -5.96 2.46 -6.12
C GLY A 123 -4.79 2.71 -5.17
N LEU A 124 -5.04 3.01 -3.89
CA LEU A 124 -3.96 3.29 -2.93
C LEU A 124 -3.36 2.01 -2.34
N GLY A 125 -4.18 1.00 -2.07
CA GLY A 125 -3.75 -0.24 -1.42
C GLY A 125 -3.13 -1.29 -2.31
N ALA A 126 -3.31 -1.24 -3.64
CA ALA A 126 -3.03 -2.34 -4.57
C ALA A 126 -3.64 -3.69 -4.13
N MET A 127 -4.79 -3.63 -3.47
CA MET A 127 -5.51 -4.80 -3.00
C MET A 127 -6.82 -4.91 -3.76
N VAL A 128 -7.10 -6.11 -4.27
CA VAL A 128 -8.39 -6.40 -4.87
C VAL A 128 -9.35 -6.80 -3.75
N SER A 129 -10.44 -6.04 -3.59
CA SER A 129 -11.51 -6.34 -2.64
C SER A 129 -12.82 -6.54 -3.37
N LEU A 130 -13.44 -7.70 -3.13
CA LEU A 130 -14.72 -8.11 -3.70
C LEU A 130 -15.89 -7.95 -2.71
N ALA A 131 -15.62 -7.40 -1.52
CA ALA A 131 -16.60 -7.22 -0.44
C ALA A 131 -17.27 -5.84 -0.42
N GLN A 132 -17.07 -4.99 -1.45
CA GLN A 132 -17.60 -3.62 -1.42
C GLN A 132 -19.13 -3.58 -1.38
N ALA A 133 -19.80 -4.46 -2.12
CA ALA A 133 -21.25 -4.61 -2.05
C ALA A 133 -21.73 -5.00 -0.64
N THR A 134 -20.99 -5.87 0.04
CA THR A 134 -21.27 -6.25 1.43
C THR A 134 -21.20 -5.06 2.39
N PHE A 135 -20.22 -4.17 2.23
CA PHE A 135 -20.10 -2.98 3.07
C PHE A 135 -21.24 -1.99 2.81
N VAL A 136 -21.65 -1.84 1.56
CA VAL A 136 -22.81 -1.05 1.13
C VAL A 136 -24.10 -1.58 1.77
N THR A 137 -24.43 -2.86 1.55
CA THR A 137 -25.64 -3.50 2.09
C THR A 137 -25.65 -3.48 3.62
N GLY A 138 -24.52 -3.82 4.25
CA GLY A 138 -24.43 -3.85 5.71
C GLY A 138 -24.66 -2.48 6.36
N ALA A 139 -24.06 -1.41 5.82
CA ALA A 139 -24.28 -0.06 6.34
C ALA A 139 -25.73 0.40 6.16
N ALA A 140 -26.32 0.15 4.99
CA ALA A 140 -27.68 0.56 4.68
C ALA A 140 -28.72 -0.20 5.53
N LEU A 141 -28.59 -1.52 5.69
CA LEU A 141 -29.49 -2.31 6.56
C LEU A 141 -29.39 -1.87 8.02
N VAL A 142 -28.19 -1.59 8.53
CA VAL A 142 -28.02 -1.08 9.91
C VAL A 142 -28.61 0.31 10.06
N ALA A 143 -28.39 1.21 9.10
CA ALA A 143 -28.99 2.55 9.14
C ALA A 143 -30.52 2.48 9.13
N GLY A 144 -31.12 1.66 8.26
CA GLY A 144 -32.56 1.44 8.21
C GLY A 144 -33.12 0.82 9.49
N LEU A 145 -32.43 -0.16 10.07
CA LEU A 145 -32.77 -0.74 11.37
C LEU A 145 -32.76 0.31 12.49
N LEU A 146 -31.77 1.22 12.53
CA LEU A 146 -31.72 2.26 13.56
C LEU A 146 -32.82 3.30 13.37
N MET A 147 -33.10 3.70 12.12
CA MET A 147 -34.16 4.65 11.81
C MET A 147 -35.55 4.10 12.16
N SER A 148 -35.79 2.80 12.01
CA SER A 148 -37.05 2.19 12.47
C SER A 148 -37.23 2.24 13.99
N HIS A 149 -36.14 2.40 14.73
CA HIS A 149 -36.14 2.65 16.18
C HIS A 149 -36.11 4.16 16.52
N GLY A 150 -36.40 5.04 15.57
CA GLY A 150 -36.52 6.48 15.76
C GLY A 150 -35.19 7.25 15.80
N TRP A 151 -34.07 6.62 15.39
CA TRP A 151 -32.80 7.35 15.32
C TRP A 151 -32.81 8.39 14.19
N PRO A 152 -32.23 9.58 14.40
CA PRO A 152 -32.11 10.57 13.35
C PRO A 152 -31.18 10.08 12.24
N PHE A 153 -31.48 10.44 10.99
CA PHE A 153 -30.77 9.98 9.79
C PHE A 153 -29.25 10.10 9.90
N VAL A 154 -28.73 11.25 10.36
CA VAL A 154 -27.28 11.49 10.44
C VAL A 154 -26.61 10.53 11.43
N ALA A 155 -27.24 10.25 12.57
CA ALA A 155 -26.71 9.31 13.54
C ALA A 155 -26.76 7.87 13.01
N ALA A 156 -27.88 7.48 12.39
CA ALA A 156 -28.02 6.17 11.76
C ALA A 156 -27.01 5.94 10.63
N ALA A 157 -26.81 6.95 9.77
CA ALA A 157 -25.83 6.93 8.70
C ALA A 157 -24.39 6.84 9.23
N ALA A 158 -24.07 7.57 10.30
CA ALA A 158 -22.76 7.50 10.95
C ALA A 158 -22.50 6.11 11.55
N VAL A 159 -23.47 5.55 12.28
CA VAL A 159 -23.34 4.20 12.87
C VAL A 159 -23.25 3.14 11.78
N GLY A 160 -24.10 3.18 10.74
CA GLY A 160 -24.01 2.26 9.60
C GLY A 160 -22.64 2.33 8.90
N THR A 161 -22.11 3.54 8.71
CA THR A 161 -20.76 3.78 8.18
C THR A 161 -19.67 3.20 9.08
N CYS A 162 -19.78 3.38 10.40
CA CYS A 162 -18.84 2.79 11.37
C CYS A 162 -18.90 1.26 11.38
N VAL A 163 -20.08 0.66 11.28
CA VAL A 163 -20.24 -0.80 11.18
C VAL A 163 -19.57 -1.33 9.91
N ALA A 164 -19.77 -0.67 8.76
CA ALA A 164 -19.05 -1.04 7.55
C ALA A 164 -17.53 -0.90 7.69
N ALA A 165 -17.04 0.16 8.32
CA ALA A 165 -15.61 0.34 8.60
C ALA A 165 -15.06 -0.80 9.49
N LEU A 166 -15.81 -1.22 10.53
CA LEU A 166 -15.46 -2.35 11.39
C LEU A 166 -15.44 -3.67 10.62
N LEU A 167 -16.45 -3.93 9.78
CA LEU A 167 -16.48 -5.10 8.90
C LEU A 167 -15.28 -5.09 7.93
N GLY A 168 -14.89 -3.92 7.42
CA GLY A 168 -13.68 -3.74 6.62
C GLY A 168 -12.41 -4.08 7.39
N ALA A 169 -12.28 -3.64 8.64
CA ALA A 169 -11.15 -3.98 9.50
C ALA A 169 -11.05 -5.50 9.76
N VAL A 170 -12.19 -6.16 9.96
CA VAL A 170 -12.27 -7.64 10.09
C VAL A 170 -11.88 -8.31 8.77
N ALA A 171 -12.39 -7.82 7.64
CA ALA A 171 -12.06 -8.30 6.29
C ALA A 171 -10.57 -8.15 5.95
N ALA A 172 -9.88 -7.23 6.61
CA ALA A 172 -8.45 -7.01 6.44
C ALA A 172 -7.59 -8.00 7.24
N LEU A 173 -8.12 -8.73 8.22
CA LEU A 173 -7.35 -9.70 9.00
C LEU A 173 -6.69 -10.79 8.12
N PRO A 174 -7.38 -11.39 7.13
CA PRO A 174 -6.72 -12.23 6.14
C PRO A 174 -5.62 -11.49 5.37
N ALA A 175 -5.82 -10.21 5.01
CA ALA A 175 -4.83 -9.37 4.28
C ALA A 175 -3.50 -9.19 5.02
N LEU A 176 -3.53 -9.28 6.35
CA LEU A 176 -2.35 -9.16 7.20
C LEU A 176 -1.43 -10.38 7.10
N ARG A 177 -2.01 -11.54 6.78
CA ARG A 177 -1.32 -12.83 6.73
C ARG A 177 -1.09 -13.33 5.30
N LEU A 178 -1.92 -12.86 4.36
CA LEU A 178 -1.99 -13.37 3.00
C LEU A 178 -1.40 -12.39 1.96
N GLY A 179 -0.83 -12.95 0.89
CA GLY A 179 -0.45 -12.19 -0.31
C GLY A 179 -1.67 -11.70 -1.10
N GLY A 180 -1.47 -10.74 -2.01
CA GLY A 180 -2.57 -10.03 -2.70
C GLY A 180 -3.60 -10.92 -3.42
N ARG A 181 -3.17 -12.07 -3.97
CA ARG A 181 -4.08 -13.02 -4.66
C ARG A 181 -5.05 -13.72 -3.70
N SER A 182 -4.57 -14.10 -2.52
CA SER A 182 -5.36 -14.80 -1.51
C SER A 182 -6.33 -13.86 -0.78
N LEU A 183 -6.02 -12.55 -0.76
CA LEU A 183 -6.91 -11.54 -0.22
C LEU A 183 -8.20 -11.37 -1.03
N ALA A 184 -8.11 -11.37 -2.37
CA ALA A 184 -9.29 -11.28 -3.23
C ALA A 184 -10.27 -12.43 -2.93
N LEU A 185 -9.75 -13.66 -2.83
CA LEU A 185 -10.53 -14.84 -2.46
C LEU A 185 -11.15 -14.73 -1.05
N ALA A 186 -10.40 -14.21 -0.07
CA ALA A 186 -10.93 -13.98 1.28
C ALA A 186 -12.08 -12.97 1.28
N THR A 187 -11.95 -11.87 0.54
CA THR A 187 -13.03 -10.86 0.43
C THR A 187 -14.25 -11.37 -0.33
N LEU A 188 -14.05 -12.24 -1.33
CA LEU A 188 -15.17 -12.91 -2.02
C LEU A 188 -15.89 -13.88 -1.10
N ALA A 189 -15.14 -14.70 -0.35
CA ALA A 189 -15.70 -15.62 0.63
C ALA A 189 -16.50 -14.87 1.71
N LEU A 190 -15.97 -13.75 2.20
CA LEU A 190 -16.68 -12.87 3.12
C LEU A 190 -17.97 -12.32 2.51
N ALA A 191 -17.92 -11.90 1.24
CA ALA A 191 -19.09 -11.34 0.57
C ALA A 191 -20.23 -12.36 0.46
N PHE A 192 -19.93 -13.58 0.00
CA PHE A 192 -20.91 -14.66 -0.04
C PHE A 192 -21.40 -15.07 1.35
N LEU A 193 -20.51 -15.12 2.33
CA LEU A 193 -20.88 -15.43 3.71
C LEU A 193 -21.84 -14.38 4.28
N ALA A 194 -21.62 -13.11 3.98
CA ALA A 194 -22.52 -12.05 4.41
C ALA A 194 -23.90 -12.16 3.75
N ASP A 195 -23.94 -12.37 2.42
CA ASP A 195 -25.19 -12.54 1.68
C ASP A 195 -26.00 -13.75 2.15
N GLN A 196 -25.33 -14.87 2.44
CA GLN A 196 -25.96 -16.14 2.78
C GLN A 196 -26.27 -16.29 4.27
N VAL A 197 -25.61 -15.53 5.17
CA VAL A 197 -25.80 -15.69 6.61
C VAL A 197 -26.11 -14.36 7.28
N LEU A 198 -25.20 -13.40 7.19
CA LEU A 198 -25.28 -12.16 7.96
C LEU A 198 -26.55 -11.36 7.63
N PHE A 199 -26.84 -11.19 6.34
CA PHE A 199 -28.02 -10.45 5.88
C PHE A 199 -29.28 -11.30 5.81
N GLN A 200 -29.21 -12.57 6.21
CA GLN A 200 -30.36 -13.46 6.34
C GLN A 200 -30.97 -13.46 7.75
N PHE A 201 -30.28 -12.87 8.73
CA PHE A 201 -30.84 -12.72 10.07
C PHE A 201 -32.11 -11.88 10.03
N ARG A 202 -33.22 -12.44 10.57
CA ARG A 202 -34.56 -11.82 10.52
C ARG A 202 -34.60 -10.40 11.06
N TRP A 203 -33.87 -10.14 12.14
CA TRP A 203 -33.79 -8.82 12.78
C TRP A 203 -33.05 -7.78 11.93
N LEU A 204 -32.16 -8.19 11.02
CA LEU A 204 -31.42 -7.28 10.15
C LEU A 204 -32.07 -7.16 8.76
N ARG A 205 -32.65 -8.26 8.25
CA ARG A 205 -33.23 -8.34 6.90
C ARG A 205 -34.58 -7.63 6.77
N ASN A 206 -35.41 -7.72 7.81
CA ASN A 206 -36.82 -7.30 7.79
C ASN A 206 -37.63 -7.91 6.62
N GLY A 207 -37.49 -9.22 6.42
CA GLY A 207 -38.18 -9.95 5.35
C GLY A 207 -37.80 -9.47 3.94
N ASP A 208 -38.71 -9.62 2.98
CA ASP A 208 -38.51 -9.11 1.61
C ASP A 208 -38.88 -7.63 1.48
N THR A 209 -39.52 -7.06 2.50
CA THR A 209 -39.88 -5.64 2.54
C THR A 209 -38.68 -4.74 2.77
N GLY A 210 -37.62 -5.22 3.44
CA GLY A 210 -36.45 -4.42 3.76
C GLY A 210 -36.75 -3.27 4.74
N TRP A 211 -35.83 -2.31 4.83
CA TRP A 211 -35.98 -1.13 5.69
C TRP A 211 -36.26 0.13 4.88
N GLU A 212 -37.14 0.97 5.39
CA GLU A 212 -37.34 2.32 4.86
C GLU A 212 -36.26 3.27 5.40
N ILE A 213 -35.67 4.04 4.50
CA ILE A 213 -34.68 5.07 4.80
C ILE A 213 -35.22 6.37 4.20
N PRO A 214 -36.14 7.06 4.87
CA PRO A 214 -36.70 8.29 4.36
C PRO A 214 -35.62 9.34 4.16
N ARG A 215 -35.82 10.19 3.16
CA ARG A 215 -34.92 11.29 2.84
C ARG A 215 -34.97 12.33 3.97
N PRO A 216 -33.81 12.80 4.48
CA PRO A 216 -33.80 13.70 5.62
C PRO A 216 -34.15 15.14 5.21
N VAL A 217 -34.81 15.87 6.11
CA VAL A 217 -35.07 17.30 5.96
C VAL A 217 -34.14 18.05 6.93
N PHE A 218 -33.26 18.89 6.40
CA PHE A 218 -32.28 19.67 7.16
C PHE A 218 -32.67 21.15 7.17
N GLY A 219 -33.57 21.53 8.10
CA GLY A 219 -34.01 22.93 8.23
C GLY A 219 -34.59 23.45 6.91
N PRO A 220 -33.96 24.45 6.25
CA PRO A 220 -34.46 24.99 4.97
C PRO A 220 -34.17 24.09 3.75
N VAL A 221 -33.38 23.03 3.89
CA VAL A 221 -33.02 22.12 2.81
C VAL A 221 -33.83 20.83 2.93
N ASP A 222 -34.82 20.67 2.06
CA ASP A 222 -35.61 19.44 1.95
C ASP A 222 -34.96 18.49 0.94
N LEU A 223 -34.30 17.42 1.43
CA LEU A 223 -33.76 16.39 0.53
C LEU A 223 -34.84 15.41 0.02
N GLY A 224 -36.11 15.62 0.39
CA GLY A 224 -37.25 14.98 -0.26
C GLY A 224 -37.32 15.33 -1.75
N ASP A 225 -36.94 16.55 -2.12
CA ASP A 225 -36.83 16.99 -3.52
C ASP A 225 -35.66 16.31 -4.25
N ASP A 226 -35.94 15.72 -5.42
CA ASP A 226 -34.94 15.01 -6.24
C ASP A 226 -33.78 15.93 -6.66
N ARG A 227 -34.07 17.22 -6.91
CA ARG A 227 -33.04 18.19 -7.33
C ARG A 227 -32.15 18.58 -6.15
N ALA A 228 -32.74 18.89 -5.00
CA ALA A 228 -32.00 19.16 -3.77
C ALA A 228 -31.12 17.98 -3.35
N MET A 229 -31.65 16.76 -3.41
CA MET A 229 -30.88 15.54 -3.16
C MET A 229 -29.75 15.35 -4.18
N GLY A 230 -30.02 15.60 -5.47
CA GLY A 230 -29.01 15.56 -6.52
C GLY A 230 -27.84 16.51 -6.26
N VAL A 231 -28.12 17.76 -5.90
CA VAL A 231 -27.08 18.75 -5.55
C VAL A 231 -26.34 18.37 -4.27
N ALA A 232 -27.04 17.86 -3.25
CA ALA A 232 -26.40 17.35 -2.04
C ALA A 232 -25.40 16.22 -2.38
N LEU A 233 -25.76 15.30 -3.27
CA LEU A 233 -24.87 14.23 -3.74
C LEU A 233 -23.67 14.77 -4.54
N VAL A 234 -23.84 15.81 -5.37
CA VAL A 234 -22.71 16.49 -6.04
C VAL A 234 -21.73 17.05 -5.01
N VAL A 235 -22.23 17.71 -3.97
CA VAL A 235 -21.39 18.26 -2.88
C VAL A 235 -20.67 17.13 -2.15
N LEU A 236 -21.39 16.07 -1.74
CA LEU A 236 -20.81 14.94 -1.03
C LEU A 236 -19.73 14.20 -1.84
N VAL A 237 -19.98 13.95 -3.13
CA VAL A 237 -18.99 13.35 -4.03
C VAL A 237 -17.77 14.26 -4.18
N THR A 238 -17.97 15.57 -4.33
CA THR A 238 -16.87 16.54 -4.43
C THR A 238 -16.03 16.55 -3.16
N VAL A 239 -16.67 16.54 -1.99
CA VAL A 239 -16.01 16.44 -0.68
C VAL A 239 -15.24 15.12 -0.55
N ALA A 240 -15.83 13.99 -0.95
CA ALA A 240 -15.18 12.68 -0.90
C ALA A 240 -13.92 12.63 -1.80
N VAL A 241 -14.00 13.17 -3.02
CA VAL A 241 -12.87 13.28 -3.96
C VAL A 241 -11.77 14.20 -3.40
N ALA A 242 -12.15 15.34 -2.81
CA ALA A 242 -11.23 16.27 -2.16
C ALA A 242 -10.54 15.65 -0.94
N ALA A 243 -11.31 15.01 -0.07
CA ALA A 243 -10.82 14.31 1.12
C ALA A 243 -9.85 13.18 0.74
N LEU A 244 -10.16 12.38 -0.29
CA LEU A 244 -9.24 11.32 -0.74
C LEU A 244 -7.96 11.89 -1.36
N SER A 245 -8.07 13.01 -2.06
CA SER A 245 -6.89 13.68 -2.61
C SER A 245 -5.99 14.26 -1.51
N ALA A 246 -6.58 14.84 -0.46
CA ALA A 246 -5.86 15.29 0.73
C ALA A 246 -5.25 14.11 1.51
N LEU A 247 -5.97 12.98 1.60
CA LEU A 247 -5.46 11.74 2.20
C LEU A 247 -4.22 11.26 1.46
N ARG A 248 -4.22 11.27 0.12
CA ARG A 248 -3.07 10.86 -0.70
C ARG A 248 -1.82 11.72 -0.44
N SER A 249 -1.98 13.03 -0.22
CA SER A 249 -0.86 13.93 0.11
C SER A 249 -0.50 13.94 1.61
N SER A 250 -1.23 13.23 2.45
CA SER A 250 -0.92 13.10 3.88
C SER A 250 0.19 12.06 4.13
N ARG A 251 0.73 12.04 5.36
CA ARG A 251 1.69 11.01 5.82
C ARG A 251 1.10 9.60 5.69
N ALA A 252 -0.18 9.43 6.01
CA ALA A 252 -0.86 8.14 5.89
C ALA A 252 -0.97 7.71 4.42
N GLY A 253 -1.30 8.63 3.50
CA GLY A 253 -1.37 8.35 2.07
C GLY A 253 -0.02 7.98 1.46
N ARG A 254 1.05 8.71 1.83
CA ARG A 254 2.42 8.33 1.43
C ARG A 254 2.80 6.95 1.95
N ALA A 255 2.46 6.62 3.19
CA ALA A 255 2.67 5.29 3.75
C ALA A 255 1.88 4.19 3.01
N MET A 256 0.64 4.46 2.57
CA MET A 256 -0.13 3.54 1.72
C MET A 256 0.57 3.28 0.39
N LEU A 257 1.01 4.33 -0.28
CA LEU A 257 1.70 4.22 -1.57
C LEU A 257 3.05 3.51 -1.44
N ALA A 258 3.79 3.77 -0.36
CA ALA A 258 5.05 3.09 -0.03
C ALA A 258 4.85 1.58 0.16
N VAL A 259 3.85 1.19 0.96
CA VAL A 259 3.49 -0.23 1.17
C VAL A 259 3.00 -0.87 -0.12
N ARG A 260 2.27 -0.13 -0.97
CA ARG A 260 1.84 -0.59 -2.29
C ARG A 260 3.02 -0.85 -3.23
N SER A 261 4.04 0.00 -3.25
CA SER A 261 5.16 -0.13 -4.19
C SER A 261 6.22 -1.13 -3.73
N ALA A 262 6.60 -1.08 -2.44
CA ALA A 262 7.70 -1.87 -1.90
C ALA A 262 7.45 -2.19 -0.41
N PRO A 263 6.65 -3.22 -0.09
CA PRO A 263 6.33 -3.56 1.30
C PRO A 263 7.56 -3.85 2.19
N ALA A 264 8.59 -4.48 1.61
CA ALA A 264 9.83 -4.79 2.33
C ALA A 264 10.61 -3.52 2.70
N ALA A 265 10.79 -2.61 1.74
CA ALA A 265 11.41 -1.31 1.99
C ALA A 265 10.58 -0.48 2.99
N ALA A 266 9.25 -0.54 2.92
CA ALA A 266 8.37 0.15 3.86
C ALA A 266 8.61 -0.29 5.32
N LEU A 267 8.76 -1.61 5.56
CA LEU A 267 9.07 -2.13 6.89
C LEU A 267 10.45 -1.68 7.39
N ALA A 268 11.46 -1.69 6.51
CA ALA A 268 12.81 -1.21 6.80
C ALA A 268 12.83 0.30 7.15
N SER A 269 11.93 1.07 6.52
CA SER A 269 11.75 2.51 6.72
C SER A 269 10.84 2.88 7.91
N GLY A 270 10.46 1.90 8.75
CA GLY A 270 9.61 2.18 9.92
C GLY A 270 8.12 2.35 9.61
N VAL A 271 7.66 1.99 8.41
CA VAL A 271 6.25 2.01 8.01
C VAL A 271 5.62 0.63 8.27
N SER A 272 4.56 0.60 9.08
CA SER A 272 3.85 -0.64 9.39
C SER A 272 2.93 -1.07 8.27
N VAL A 273 3.33 -2.11 7.51
CA VAL A 273 2.50 -2.73 6.46
C VAL A 273 1.13 -3.16 7.01
N ILE A 274 1.11 -3.75 8.21
CA ILE A 274 -0.10 -4.24 8.86
C ILE A 274 -1.09 -3.09 9.12
N ARG A 275 -0.65 -2.04 9.82
CA ARG A 275 -1.50 -0.90 10.15
C ARG A 275 -1.99 -0.19 8.89
N THR A 276 -1.11 -0.05 7.90
CA THR A 276 -1.45 0.58 6.62
C THR A 276 -2.53 -0.22 5.87
N LYS A 277 -2.39 -1.54 5.77
CA LYS A 277 -3.41 -2.40 5.14
C LYS A 277 -4.76 -2.35 5.87
N LEU A 278 -4.74 -2.42 7.20
CA LEU A 278 -5.96 -2.27 8.02
C LEU A 278 -6.65 -0.93 7.74
N LEU A 279 -5.89 0.16 7.74
CA LEU A 279 -6.43 1.50 7.54
C LEU A 279 -7.02 1.66 6.13
N VAL A 280 -6.35 1.13 5.09
CA VAL A 280 -6.87 1.12 3.71
C VAL A 280 -8.24 0.44 3.64
N PHE A 281 -8.37 -0.75 4.23
CA PHE A 281 -9.64 -1.48 4.23
C PHE A 281 -10.73 -0.79 5.05
N THR A 282 -10.38 -0.29 6.24
CA THR A 282 -11.31 0.39 7.13
C THR A 282 -11.88 1.65 6.47
N VAL A 283 -11.00 2.49 5.88
CA VAL A 283 -11.41 3.71 5.18
C VAL A 283 -12.21 3.37 3.93
N SER A 284 -11.79 2.37 3.14
CA SER A 284 -12.52 1.93 1.95
C SER A 284 -13.93 1.44 2.32
N ALA A 285 -14.05 0.54 3.28
CA ALA A 285 -15.34 0.00 3.70
C ALA A 285 -16.26 1.07 4.30
N GLY A 286 -15.72 2.03 5.08
CA GLY A 286 -16.48 3.18 5.55
C GLY A 286 -17.02 4.05 4.41
N VAL A 287 -16.19 4.39 3.43
CA VAL A 287 -16.62 5.17 2.24
C VAL A 287 -17.69 4.42 1.44
N ALA A 288 -17.52 3.11 1.25
CA ALA A 288 -18.53 2.27 0.59
C ALA A 288 -19.84 2.23 1.37
N GLY A 289 -19.77 2.00 2.68
CA GLY A 289 -20.93 1.98 3.57
C GLY A 289 -21.70 3.30 3.55
N PHE A 290 -20.99 4.44 3.61
CA PHE A 290 -21.60 5.76 3.49
C PHE A 290 -22.31 5.93 2.13
N GLY A 291 -21.67 5.54 1.03
CA GLY A 291 -22.28 5.53 -0.30
C GLY A 291 -23.55 4.67 -0.36
N GLY A 292 -23.56 3.53 0.34
CA GLY A 292 -24.73 2.67 0.45
C GLY A 292 -25.90 3.29 1.22
N VAL A 293 -25.64 3.98 2.33
CA VAL A 293 -26.69 4.70 3.06
C VAL A 293 -27.27 5.83 2.20
N MET A 294 -26.42 6.57 1.47
CA MET A 294 -26.91 7.63 0.57
C MET A 294 -27.73 7.06 -0.59
N TYR A 295 -27.29 5.95 -1.19
CA TYR A 295 -28.04 5.26 -2.23
C TYR A 295 -29.40 4.75 -1.73
N ALA A 296 -29.43 4.16 -0.54
CA ALA A 296 -30.65 3.64 0.07
C ALA A 296 -31.62 4.76 0.44
N SER A 297 -31.11 5.89 0.94
CA SER A 297 -31.91 7.09 1.20
C SER A 297 -32.53 7.64 -0.08
N TYR A 298 -31.77 7.67 -1.18
CA TYR A 298 -32.29 8.09 -2.47
C TYR A 298 -33.44 7.20 -2.96
N ASN A 299 -33.30 5.87 -2.84
CA ASN A 299 -34.34 4.90 -3.20
C ASN A 299 -35.44 4.74 -2.14
N THR A 300 -35.34 5.45 -1.01
CA THR A 300 -36.23 5.42 0.17
C THR A 300 -36.36 4.07 0.89
N ARG A 301 -35.78 3.00 0.33
CA ARG A 301 -35.85 1.64 0.85
C ARG A 301 -34.61 0.86 0.47
N VAL A 302 -34.25 -0.11 1.31
CA VAL A 302 -33.16 -1.05 1.04
C VAL A 302 -33.49 -2.46 1.48
N THR A 303 -33.13 -3.44 0.67
CA THR A 303 -33.26 -4.87 0.94
C THR A 303 -31.89 -5.57 0.96
N ALA A 304 -31.84 -6.77 1.53
CA ALA A 304 -30.62 -7.59 1.52
C ALA A 304 -30.23 -8.09 0.11
N THR A 305 -31.12 -7.97 -0.88
CA THR A 305 -30.91 -8.45 -2.25
C THR A 305 -30.54 -7.34 -3.24
N ASP A 306 -30.59 -6.07 -2.82
CA ASP A 306 -30.28 -4.93 -3.70
C ASP A 306 -28.82 -4.97 -4.19
N PHE A 307 -27.90 -5.36 -3.31
CA PHE A 307 -26.50 -5.53 -3.65
C PHE A 307 -25.97 -6.86 -3.15
N THR A 308 -25.70 -7.73 -4.12
CA THR A 308 -25.13 -9.06 -3.88
C THR A 308 -23.62 -9.05 -4.12
N ALA A 309 -22.94 -10.11 -3.70
CA ALA A 309 -21.53 -10.35 -4.00
C ALA A 309 -21.21 -10.27 -5.52
N MET A 310 -22.17 -10.67 -6.37
CA MET A 310 -22.04 -10.53 -7.83
C MET A 310 -22.03 -9.07 -8.29
N SER A 311 -22.86 -8.22 -7.70
CA SER A 311 -22.84 -6.77 -7.99
C SER A 311 -21.46 -6.17 -7.70
N GLY A 312 -20.81 -6.60 -6.61
CA GLY A 312 -19.46 -6.18 -6.25
C GLY A 312 -18.38 -6.51 -7.29
N LEU A 313 -18.49 -7.67 -7.97
CA LEU A 313 -17.59 -8.06 -9.05
C LEU A 313 -17.73 -7.15 -10.27
N ILE A 314 -18.97 -6.85 -10.66
CA ILE A 314 -19.26 -5.95 -11.80
C ILE A 314 -18.74 -4.55 -11.49
N TRP A 315 -18.99 -4.04 -10.29
CA TRP A 315 -18.52 -2.73 -9.85
C TRP A 315 -17.00 -2.62 -9.86
N LEU A 316 -16.29 -3.63 -9.37
CA LEU A 316 -14.83 -3.65 -9.44
C LEU A 316 -14.35 -3.53 -10.89
N ALA A 317 -14.93 -4.32 -11.81
CA ALA A 317 -14.53 -4.28 -13.21
C ALA A 317 -14.77 -2.91 -13.84
N VAL A 318 -15.92 -2.29 -13.58
CA VAL A 318 -16.26 -0.94 -14.09
C VAL A 318 -15.32 0.11 -13.50
N ALA A 319 -15.07 0.07 -12.19
CA ALA A 319 -14.16 1.01 -11.53
C ALA A 319 -12.72 0.88 -12.04
N VAL A 320 -12.25 -0.36 -12.24
CA VAL A 320 -10.91 -0.65 -12.78
C VAL A 320 -10.80 -0.24 -14.25
N ALA A 321 -11.80 -0.55 -15.07
CA ALA A 321 -11.83 -0.15 -16.48
C ALA A 321 -11.84 1.37 -16.65
N ALA A 322 -12.54 2.11 -15.78
CA ALA A 322 -12.50 3.56 -15.80
C ALA A 322 -11.14 4.11 -15.31
N GLY A 323 -10.57 3.50 -14.27
CA GLY A 323 -9.24 3.78 -13.73
C GLY A 323 -9.27 4.05 -12.23
N VAL A 324 -8.90 3.05 -11.42
CA VAL A 324 -8.93 3.10 -9.94
C VAL A 324 -7.86 4.00 -9.29
N ARG A 325 -6.90 4.54 -10.04
CA ARG A 325 -5.78 5.30 -9.47
C ARG A 325 -6.12 6.78 -9.18
N ARG A 326 -7.28 7.28 -9.65
CA ARG A 326 -7.73 8.65 -9.40
C ARG A 326 -9.19 8.68 -8.94
N PRO A 327 -9.51 9.43 -7.86
CA PRO A 327 -10.89 9.52 -7.37
C PRO A 327 -11.85 10.14 -8.38
N GLN A 328 -11.37 11.00 -9.27
CA GLN A 328 -12.24 11.64 -10.25
C GLN A 328 -12.81 10.64 -11.27
N PHE A 329 -12.04 9.60 -11.60
CA PHE A 329 -12.49 8.56 -12.53
C PHE A 329 -13.53 7.64 -11.91
N ALA A 330 -13.56 7.51 -10.58
CA ALA A 330 -14.65 6.84 -9.86
C ALA A 330 -15.98 7.57 -10.03
N VAL A 331 -15.97 8.91 -10.09
CA VAL A 331 -17.17 9.71 -10.35
C VAL A 331 -17.71 9.44 -11.75
N VAL A 332 -16.82 9.52 -12.75
CA VAL A 332 -17.17 9.21 -14.14
C VAL A 332 -17.72 7.79 -14.26
N ALA A 333 -17.06 6.82 -13.61
CA ALA A 333 -17.50 5.42 -13.60
C ALA A 333 -18.89 5.23 -13.01
N GLY A 334 -19.22 5.89 -11.89
CA GLY A 334 -20.55 5.80 -11.28
C GLY A 334 -21.65 6.43 -12.16
N LEU A 335 -21.38 7.59 -12.75
CA LEU A 335 -22.31 8.24 -13.69
C LEU A 335 -22.51 7.39 -14.95
N VAL A 336 -21.45 6.87 -15.54
CA VAL A 336 -21.50 5.97 -16.70
C VAL A 336 -22.27 4.69 -16.37
N PHE A 337 -22.04 4.11 -15.18
CA PHE A 337 -22.73 2.90 -14.74
C PHE A 337 -24.24 3.10 -14.64
N ALA A 338 -24.71 4.26 -14.17
CA ALA A 338 -26.14 4.57 -14.11
C ALA A 338 -26.72 4.97 -15.48
N LEU A 339 -26.00 5.79 -16.25
CA LEU A 339 -26.50 6.43 -17.46
C LEU A 339 -26.49 5.51 -18.70
N VAL A 340 -25.41 4.76 -18.90
CA VAL A 340 -25.20 4.00 -20.15
C VAL A 340 -26.25 2.91 -20.36
N PRO A 341 -26.63 2.09 -19.37
CA PRO A 341 -27.68 1.07 -19.57
C PRO A 341 -28.99 1.69 -20.08
N HIS A 342 -29.39 2.84 -19.52
CA HIS A 342 -30.59 3.55 -19.91
C HIS A 342 -30.49 4.10 -21.34
N LEU A 343 -29.43 4.85 -21.65
CA LEU A 343 -29.20 5.39 -22.99
C LEU A 343 -29.18 4.31 -24.07
N MET A 344 -28.56 3.17 -23.77
CA MET A 344 -28.51 2.07 -24.73
C MET A 344 -29.87 1.40 -24.90
N SER A 345 -30.62 1.22 -23.82
CA SER A 345 -31.97 0.63 -23.89
C SER A 345 -32.93 1.51 -24.69
N GLU A 346 -32.77 2.83 -24.62
CA GLU A 346 -33.62 3.81 -25.30
C GLU A 346 -33.22 4.02 -26.77
N TYR A 347 -31.91 4.10 -27.08
CA TYR A 347 -31.44 4.53 -28.40
C TYR A 347 -30.76 3.45 -29.24
N VAL A 348 -30.32 2.33 -28.65
CA VAL A 348 -29.46 1.35 -29.36
C VAL A 348 -30.08 -0.03 -29.44
N THR A 349 -30.39 -0.64 -28.29
CA THR A 349 -30.93 -2.02 -28.25
C THR A 349 -31.60 -2.32 -26.92
N SER A 350 -32.74 -2.99 -27.00
CA SER A 350 -33.48 -3.55 -25.85
C SER A 350 -32.95 -4.91 -25.38
N SER A 351 -31.78 -5.35 -25.87
CA SER A 351 -31.19 -6.64 -25.51
C SER A 351 -30.79 -6.70 -24.03
N ALA A 352 -31.31 -7.70 -23.32
CA ALA A 352 -30.97 -7.98 -21.92
C ALA A 352 -29.49 -8.35 -21.70
N HIS A 353 -28.76 -8.75 -22.75
CA HIS A 353 -27.36 -9.15 -22.66
C HIS A 353 -26.37 -7.98 -22.77
N LEU A 354 -26.85 -6.78 -23.08
CA LEU A 354 -25.99 -5.64 -23.33
C LEU A 354 -25.04 -5.28 -22.17
N PRO A 355 -25.46 -5.29 -20.88
CA PRO A 355 -24.54 -5.05 -19.78
C PRO A 355 -23.36 -6.05 -19.73
N VAL A 356 -23.61 -7.30 -20.10
CA VAL A 356 -22.59 -8.36 -20.16
C VAL A 356 -21.61 -8.12 -21.32
N ILE A 357 -22.10 -7.68 -22.48
CA ILE A 357 -21.26 -7.32 -23.63
C ILE A 357 -20.37 -6.12 -23.29
N LEU A 358 -20.93 -5.06 -22.70
CA LEU A 358 -20.18 -3.87 -22.27
C LEU A 358 -19.13 -4.23 -21.21
N PHE A 359 -19.44 -5.14 -20.30
CA PHE A 359 -18.48 -5.69 -19.34
C PHE A 359 -17.33 -6.43 -20.04
N GLY A 360 -17.63 -7.29 -21.02
CA GLY A 360 -16.61 -7.99 -21.81
C GLY A 360 -15.69 -7.05 -22.58
N LEU A 361 -16.25 -6.02 -23.22
CA LEU A 361 -15.50 -4.98 -23.92
C LEU A 361 -14.64 -4.13 -22.97
N ALA A 362 -15.17 -3.79 -21.78
CA ALA A 362 -14.41 -3.10 -20.75
C ALA A 362 -13.23 -3.94 -20.24
N GLY A 363 -13.41 -5.26 -20.12
CA GLY A 363 -12.34 -6.21 -19.80
C GLY A 363 -11.24 -6.25 -20.87
N LEU A 364 -11.62 -6.28 -22.16
CA LEU A 364 -10.67 -6.23 -23.27
C LEU A 364 -9.92 -4.88 -23.33
N ALA A 365 -10.62 -3.77 -23.08
CA ALA A 365 -9.99 -2.45 -23.00
C ALA A 365 -8.98 -2.36 -21.85
N LEU A 366 -9.31 -2.93 -20.69
CA LEU A 366 -8.40 -2.99 -19.55
C LEU A 366 -7.14 -3.83 -19.83
N ALA A 367 -7.27 -4.92 -20.60
CA ALA A 367 -6.12 -5.72 -21.02
C ALA A 367 -5.14 -4.93 -21.89
N ASN A 368 -5.65 -3.97 -22.69
CA ASN A 368 -4.83 -3.12 -23.55
C ASN A 368 -4.26 -1.90 -22.81
N ASP A 369 -5.02 -1.29 -21.89
CA ASP A 369 -4.63 -0.12 -21.10
C ASP A 369 -4.83 -0.42 -19.59
N PRO A 370 -3.81 -0.97 -18.89
CA PRO A 370 -3.96 -1.46 -17.51
C PRO A 370 -4.24 -0.35 -16.46
N ASP A 371 -4.04 0.92 -16.84
CA ASP A 371 -4.37 2.09 -16.01
C ASP A 371 -5.84 2.55 -16.15
N GLY A 372 -6.59 1.93 -17.06
CA GLY A 372 -7.97 2.27 -17.37
C GLY A 372 -8.12 3.32 -18.48
N TYR A 373 -9.32 3.35 -19.06
CA TYR A 373 -9.64 4.16 -20.24
C TYR A 373 -9.49 5.67 -19.98
N CYS A 374 -9.96 6.17 -18.84
CA CYS A 374 -9.88 7.61 -18.52
C CYS A 374 -8.42 8.08 -18.38
N ALA A 375 -7.55 7.21 -17.87
CA ALA A 375 -6.11 7.47 -17.79
C ALA A 375 -5.46 7.48 -19.18
N ALA A 376 -5.81 6.52 -20.04
CA ALA A 376 -5.27 6.42 -21.39
C ALA A 376 -5.65 7.63 -22.27
N VAL A 377 -6.93 8.04 -22.25
CA VAL A 377 -7.41 9.22 -23.00
C VAL A 377 -6.68 10.48 -22.53
N SER A 378 -6.65 10.71 -21.22
CA SER A 378 -5.98 11.89 -20.68
C SER A 378 -4.48 11.91 -21.01
N ALA A 379 -3.78 10.78 -20.92
CA ALA A 379 -2.37 10.68 -21.32
C ALA A 379 -2.14 11.00 -22.80
N ARG A 380 -2.97 10.47 -23.72
CA ARG A 380 -2.87 10.76 -25.17
C ARG A 380 -3.09 12.26 -25.46
N TRP A 381 -4.09 12.87 -24.83
CA TRP A 381 -4.38 14.29 -24.96
C TRP A 381 -3.23 15.17 -24.45
N HIS A 382 -2.64 14.81 -23.31
CA HIS A 382 -1.49 15.53 -22.75
C HIS A 382 -0.22 15.36 -23.57
N ARG A 383 0.08 14.16 -24.10
CA ARG A 383 1.22 13.94 -25.01
C ARG A 383 1.10 14.79 -26.26
N ARG A 384 -0.07 14.82 -26.92
CA ARG A 384 -0.33 15.66 -28.11
C ARG A 384 -0.13 17.16 -27.83
N ARG A 385 -0.55 17.63 -26.65
CA ARG A 385 -0.34 19.03 -26.24
C ARG A 385 1.10 19.34 -25.85
N ALA A 386 1.81 18.39 -25.26
CA ALA A 386 3.22 18.53 -24.91
C ALA A 386 4.10 18.57 -26.16
N THR A 387 3.83 17.71 -27.16
CA THR A 387 4.52 17.75 -28.46
C THR A 387 4.22 19.05 -29.21
N ALA A 388 2.98 19.54 -29.17
CA ALA A 388 2.63 20.83 -29.76
C ALA A 388 3.34 22.02 -29.09
N ARG A 389 3.56 21.97 -27.77
CA ARG A 389 4.28 23.01 -27.00
C ARG A 389 5.80 22.92 -27.11
N ALA A 390 6.35 21.72 -27.17
CA ALA A 390 7.78 21.50 -27.41
C ALA A 390 8.18 21.98 -28.82
N ALA A 391 7.28 21.84 -29.80
CA ALA A 391 7.45 22.41 -31.13
C ALA A 391 7.40 23.95 -31.18
N SER A 392 7.01 24.62 -30.08
CA SER A 392 6.84 26.08 -30.01
C SER A 392 7.67 26.75 -28.89
N ALA A 393 8.61 26.03 -28.27
CA ALA A 393 9.51 26.60 -27.26
C ALA A 393 10.83 27.06 -27.91
N PRO A 394 11.28 28.32 -27.69
CA PRO A 394 12.60 28.77 -28.14
C PRO A 394 13.72 28.09 -27.35
N ALA A 395 14.82 27.79 -28.03
CA ALA A 395 16.00 27.13 -27.46
C ALA A 395 16.67 28.03 -26.41
N ALA A 396 16.64 27.62 -25.14
CA ALA A 396 17.34 28.31 -24.06
C ALA A 396 18.80 27.86 -24.00
N GLY A 397 19.70 28.82 -24.16
CA GLY A 397 21.15 28.64 -24.16
C GLY A 397 21.78 28.50 -22.77
N GLU A 398 23.01 27.97 -22.83
CA GLU A 398 24.15 28.08 -21.92
C GLU A 398 24.00 27.86 -20.41
N ALA A 399 24.77 26.89 -19.91
CA ALA A 399 24.91 26.53 -18.51
C ALA A 399 25.69 27.62 -17.73
N PRO A 400 25.29 27.95 -16.49
CA PRO A 400 26.05 28.88 -15.65
C PRO A 400 27.31 28.24 -15.05
N PRO A 401 28.36 29.05 -14.74
CA PRO A 401 29.64 28.56 -14.23
C PRO A 401 29.57 28.08 -12.76
N PRO A 402 30.53 27.26 -12.29
CA PRO A 402 30.52 26.70 -10.95
C PRO A 402 30.85 27.75 -9.88
N VAL A 403 30.08 27.74 -8.78
CA VAL A 403 30.24 28.59 -7.58
C VAL A 403 30.90 27.75 -6.47
N PRO A 404 31.82 28.30 -5.65
CA PRO A 404 32.69 27.52 -4.76
C PRO A 404 32.02 27.01 -3.48
N SER A 405 32.60 25.94 -2.93
CA SER A 405 32.19 25.14 -1.78
C SER A 405 32.02 25.94 -0.47
N PRO A 406 30.98 25.69 0.36
CA PRO A 406 30.87 26.27 1.69
C PRO A 406 31.76 25.57 2.73
N ARG A 407 32.21 26.38 3.70
CA ARG A 407 33.12 26.08 4.82
C ARG A 407 32.54 25.06 5.82
N ARG A 408 33.42 24.24 6.40
CA ARG A 408 33.20 23.39 7.60
C ARG A 408 32.67 24.21 8.79
N PRO A 409 31.71 23.69 9.58
CA PRO A 409 31.48 24.19 10.93
C PRO A 409 32.48 23.58 11.93
N VAL A 410 32.75 24.38 12.94
CA VAL A 410 33.66 24.20 14.06
C VAL A 410 33.19 23.06 14.97
N ALA A 411 34.13 22.22 15.39
CA ALA A 411 33.93 21.19 16.40
C ALA A 411 33.56 21.83 17.75
N ASN A 412 32.38 21.50 18.28
CA ASN A 412 32.13 21.61 19.70
C ASN A 412 32.40 20.25 20.34
N ASP A 413 33.50 20.23 21.07
CA ASP A 413 33.91 19.18 21.99
C ASP A 413 32.96 19.17 23.18
N THR A 414 32.26 18.05 23.41
CA THR A 414 31.83 17.51 24.71
C THR A 414 30.79 16.40 24.53
N ALA A 415 31.27 15.17 24.31
CA ALA A 415 30.51 13.98 24.70
C ALA A 415 31.48 12.92 25.22
N LYS A 416 31.42 12.67 26.53
CA LYS A 416 32.10 11.55 27.20
C LYS A 416 31.76 10.22 26.49
N PRO A 417 32.72 9.27 26.37
CA PRO A 417 32.44 7.96 25.82
C PRO A 417 31.53 7.20 26.78
N VAL A 418 30.31 6.86 26.33
CA VAL A 418 29.54 5.80 26.97
C VAL A 418 30.16 4.49 26.49
N ALA A 419 30.81 3.78 27.41
CA ALA A 419 31.24 2.41 27.20
C ALA A 419 29.99 1.52 26.98
N GLY A 420 29.66 1.27 25.71
CA GLY A 420 28.58 0.36 25.32
C GLY A 420 28.47 0.22 23.81
N ALA A 421 28.23 -1.00 23.32
CA ALA A 421 27.95 -1.25 21.92
C ALA A 421 26.62 -0.58 21.49
N ALA A 422 26.60 0.03 20.31
CA ALA A 422 25.38 0.58 19.71
C ALA A 422 24.45 -0.54 19.24
N LEU A 423 25.01 -1.61 18.68
CA LEU A 423 24.32 -2.83 18.28
C LEU A 423 25.11 -4.05 18.76
N GLU A 424 24.41 -5.03 19.33
CA GLU A 424 25.03 -6.30 19.75
C GLU A 424 24.13 -7.49 19.42
N LEU A 425 24.69 -8.52 18.78
CA LEU A 425 24.08 -9.82 18.56
C LEU A 425 24.79 -10.82 19.46
N ARG A 426 24.06 -11.55 20.28
CA ARG A 426 24.60 -12.57 21.21
C ARG A 426 24.01 -13.95 20.92
N GLY A 427 24.84 -14.89 20.51
CA GLY A 427 24.48 -16.29 20.26
C GLY A 427 23.35 -16.47 19.25
N VAL A 428 23.22 -15.57 18.27
CA VAL A 428 22.07 -15.51 17.39
C VAL A 428 22.02 -16.72 16.46
N ARG A 429 20.92 -17.48 16.54
CA ARG A 429 20.55 -18.49 15.55
C ARG A 429 19.26 -18.06 14.88
N ALA A 430 19.25 -18.03 13.55
CA ALA A 430 18.11 -17.59 12.77
C ALA A 430 18.12 -18.26 11.40
N GLY A 431 16.97 -18.33 10.76
CA GLY A 431 16.85 -18.91 9.43
C GLY A 431 15.40 -18.92 8.98
N TYR A 432 15.15 -19.55 7.84
CA TYR A 432 13.85 -19.51 7.16
C TYR A 432 13.15 -20.84 7.31
N ASP A 433 11.83 -20.81 7.54
CA ASP A 433 10.99 -22.01 7.64
C ASP A 433 11.50 -23.07 8.65
N GLY A 434 12.19 -22.63 9.70
CA GLY A 434 12.77 -23.50 10.72
C GLY A 434 14.13 -24.11 10.35
N ALA A 435 14.62 -23.91 9.13
CA ALA A 435 15.99 -24.28 8.74
C ALA A 435 16.96 -23.17 9.19
N PRO A 436 17.87 -23.43 10.15
CA PRO A 436 18.82 -22.43 10.62
C PRO A 436 19.85 -22.11 9.54
N VAL A 437 20.07 -20.82 9.31
CA VAL A 437 21.12 -20.26 8.44
C VAL A 437 22.24 -19.66 9.27
N LEU A 438 21.93 -19.06 10.43
CA LEU A 438 22.88 -18.57 11.41
C LEU A 438 22.99 -19.57 12.57
N HIS A 439 24.20 -19.83 13.04
CA HIS A 439 24.53 -20.89 14.00
C HIS A 439 25.26 -20.37 15.24
N GLY A 440 24.77 -19.28 15.83
CA GLY A 440 25.34 -18.66 17.03
C GLY A 440 26.30 -17.54 16.64
N VAL A 441 25.74 -16.49 16.04
CA VAL A 441 26.48 -15.29 15.63
C VAL A 441 26.60 -14.33 16.80
N ASP A 442 27.84 -13.97 17.11
CA ASP A 442 28.21 -12.95 18.09
C ASP A 442 28.89 -11.79 17.34
N LEU A 443 28.28 -10.60 17.39
CA LEU A 443 28.77 -9.40 16.71
C LEU A 443 28.45 -8.17 17.57
N SER A 444 29.34 -7.18 17.57
CA SER A 444 29.16 -5.92 18.30
C SER A 444 29.65 -4.77 17.43
N VAL A 445 28.86 -3.71 17.33
CA VAL A 445 29.22 -2.46 16.63
C VAL A 445 29.10 -1.30 17.62
N ARG A 446 30.15 -0.49 17.74
CA ARG A 446 30.22 0.68 18.62
C ARG A 446 29.65 1.92 17.90
N PRO A 447 29.23 2.95 18.64
CA PRO A 447 28.90 4.25 18.06
C PRO A 447 30.07 4.80 17.23
N GLY A 448 29.79 5.33 16.03
CA GLY A 448 30.82 5.89 15.14
C GLY A 448 31.81 4.85 14.59
N GLU A 449 31.43 3.58 14.50
CA GLU A 449 32.26 2.49 13.95
C GLU A 449 31.62 1.90 12.69
N ILE A 450 32.41 1.63 11.66
CA ILE A 450 32.05 0.79 10.51
C ILE A 450 32.59 -0.63 10.75
N LEU A 451 31.68 -1.56 11.03
CA LEU A 451 31.96 -3.00 11.01
C LEU A 451 31.60 -3.58 9.64
N ALA A 452 32.62 -4.01 8.89
CA ALA A 452 32.44 -4.71 7.63
C ALA A 452 32.25 -6.22 7.87
N LEU A 453 31.09 -6.76 7.46
CA LEU A 453 30.78 -8.18 7.54
C LEU A 453 30.97 -8.83 6.16
N LEU A 454 32.06 -9.58 6.03
CA LEU A 454 32.50 -10.24 4.81
C LEU A 454 32.17 -11.73 4.82
N GLY A 455 32.12 -12.34 3.63
CA GLY A 455 31.95 -13.80 3.49
C GLY A 455 31.37 -14.20 2.14
N PRO A 456 31.43 -15.49 1.77
CA PRO A 456 30.92 -15.97 0.49
C PRO A 456 29.39 -15.84 0.38
N ASN A 457 28.88 -16.00 -0.84
CA ASN A 457 27.44 -16.03 -1.09
C ASN A 457 26.80 -17.21 -0.36
N GLY A 458 25.67 -16.95 0.31
CA GLY A 458 25.00 -17.94 1.15
C GLY A 458 25.60 -18.12 2.55
N ALA A 459 26.65 -17.38 2.95
CA ALA A 459 27.22 -17.47 4.30
C ALA A 459 26.27 -16.99 5.43
N GLY A 460 25.22 -16.24 5.08
CA GLY A 460 24.25 -15.70 6.03
C GLY A 460 24.31 -14.19 6.25
N LYS A 461 25.07 -13.43 5.47
CA LYS A 461 25.28 -11.98 5.64
C LYS A 461 23.96 -11.19 5.67
N SER A 462 23.15 -11.32 4.63
CA SER A 462 21.82 -10.68 4.56
C SER A 462 20.85 -11.21 5.63
N THR A 463 21.02 -12.46 6.07
CA THR A 463 20.26 -13.02 7.21
C THR A 463 20.64 -12.29 8.51
N THR A 464 21.92 -12.02 8.74
CA THR A 464 22.40 -11.20 9.88
C THR A 464 21.82 -9.79 9.82
N CYS A 465 21.84 -9.13 8.66
CA CYS A 465 21.21 -7.82 8.46
C CYS A 465 19.72 -7.82 8.83
N ARG A 466 18.98 -8.82 8.35
CA ARG A 466 17.55 -8.96 8.64
C ARG A 466 17.27 -9.22 10.12
N VAL A 467 18.12 -9.95 10.83
CA VAL A 467 17.99 -10.15 12.27
C VAL A 467 18.32 -8.89 13.07
N ALA A 468 19.38 -8.17 12.69
CA ALA A 468 19.74 -6.89 13.30
C ALA A 468 18.61 -5.85 13.16
N ALA A 469 18.02 -5.77 11.96
CA ALA A 469 16.88 -4.90 11.67
C ALA A 469 15.54 -5.39 12.23
N GLY A 470 15.46 -6.61 12.78
CA GLY A 470 14.22 -7.20 13.30
C GLY A 470 13.22 -7.65 12.21
N VAL A 471 13.65 -7.69 10.94
CA VAL A 471 12.87 -8.25 9.83
C VAL A 471 12.75 -9.77 9.95
N LEU A 472 13.79 -10.43 10.46
CA LEU A 472 13.81 -11.85 10.77
C LEU A 472 13.96 -12.05 12.28
N SER A 473 13.02 -12.75 12.90
CA SER A 473 13.13 -13.09 14.32
C SER A 473 14.14 -14.21 14.54
N PRO A 474 15.05 -14.10 15.53
CA PRO A 474 15.94 -15.19 15.87
C PRO A 474 15.16 -16.37 16.48
N LEU A 475 15.63 -17.60 16.21
CA LEU A 475 15.17 -18.83 16.85
C LEU A 475 15.66 -18.90 18.30
N THR A 476 16.92 -18.54 18.52
CA THR A 476 17.58 -18.44 19.83
C THR A 476 18.63 -17.33 19.79
N GLY A 477 19.10 -16.89 20.96
CA GLY A 477 20.01 -15.74 21.08
C GLY A 477 19.25 -14.42 21.30
N SER A 478 20.00 -13.33 21.43
CA SER A 478 19.45 -12.02 21.77
C SER A 478 20.11 -10.90 20.95
N VAL A 479 19.35 -9.83 20.72
CA VAL A 479 19.82 -8.62 20.03
C VAL A 479 19.64 -7.43 20.96
N TYR A 480 20.68 -6.63 21.14
CA TYR A 480 20.68 -5.43 21.97
C TYR A 480 20.97 -4.19 21.13
N ALA A 481 20.38 -3.07 21.53
CA ALA A 481 20.58 -1.76 20.94
C ALA A 481 20.86 -0.76 22.06
N ALA A 482 22.04 -0.15 22.07
CA ALA A 482 22.50 0.72 23.17
C ALA A 482 22.27 0.08 24.56
N GLY A 483 22.62 -1.20 24.71
CA GLY A 483 22.44 -1.98 25.94
C GLY A 483 21.00 -2.47 26.24
N ARG A 484 19.99 -2.04 25.47
CA ARG A 484 18.60 -2.48 25.66
C ARG A 484 18.29 -3.67 24.77
N GLU A 485 17.69 -4.73 25.33
CA GLU A 485 17.27 -5.88 24.53
C GLU A 485 16.13 -5.50 23.57
N VAL A 486 16.33 -5.76 22.28
CA VAL A 486 15.38 -5.52 21.17
C VAL A 486 14.97 -6.80 20.45
N THR A 487 15.38 -7.98 20.94
CA THR A 487 15.15 -9.30 20.33
C THR A 487 13.72 -9.49 19.82
N ARG A 488 12.72 -9.12 20.64
CA ARG A 488 11.29 -9.29 20.33
C ARG A 488 10.65 -8.11 19.58
N GLU A 489 11.41 -7.06 19.32
CA GLU A 489 10.92 -5.90 18.57
C GLU A 489 10.97 -6.16 17.08
N GLY A 490 9.83 -6.01 16.40
CA GLY A 490 9.75 -6.03 14.94
C GLY A 490 10.40 -4.81 14.29
N PRO A 491 10.53 -4.81 12.95
CA PRO A 491 11.39 -3.87 12.23
C PRO A 491 10.94 -2.42 12.37
N VAL A 492 9.63 -2.19 12.46
CA VAL A 492 9.07 -0.85 12.66
C VAL A 492 9.48 -0.24 14.00
N ARG A 493 9.52 -1.04 15.07
CA ARG A 493 9.93 -0.55 16.39
C ARG A 493 11.42 -0.27 16.44
N ARG A 494 12.23 -1.15 15.83
CA ARG A 494 13.69 -0.98 15.75
C ARG A 494 14.09 0.23 14.90
N SER A 495 13.46 0.42 13.74
CA SER A 495 13.64 1.62 12.90
C SER A 495 13.32 2.91 13.65
N ARG A 496 12.19 2.96 14.37
CA ARG A 496 11.85 4.11 15.23
C ARG A 496 12.78 4.27 16.43
N GLY A 497 13.40 3.19 16.89
CA GLY A 497 14.44 3.19 17.92
C GLY A 497 15.83 3.53 17.39
N GLY A 498 15.98 3.87 16.11
CA GLY A 498 17.23 4.31 15.51
C GLY A 498 18.03 3.22 14.79
N ILE A 499 17.50 2.00 14.59
CA ILE A 499 18.14 0.95 13.77
C ILE A 499 17.50 0.91 12.39
N VAL A 500 18.16 1.49 11.39
CA VAL A 500 17.65 1.57 10.02
C VAL A 500 18.33 0.51 9.14
N LEU A 501 17.55 -0.15 8.29
CA LEU A 501 18.05 -1.10 7.29
C LEU A 501 18.03 -0.43 5.91
N ALA A 502 19.19 -0.37 5.26
CA ALA A 502 19.32 -0.15 3.83
C ALA A 502 19.45 -1.53 3.15
N PRO A 503 18.36 -2.09 2.59
CA PRO A 503 18.36 -3.44 2.05
C PRO A 503 19.05 -3.53 0.68
N GLU A 504 19.40 -4.76 0.32
CA GLU A 504 19.78 -5.16 -1.04
C GLU A 504 18.68 -4.72 -2.04
N GLY A 505 19.08 -4.08 -3.15
CA GLY A 505 18.13 -3.63 -4.17
C GLY A 505 17.52 -2.23 -3.95
N ARG A 506 18.15 -1.41 -3.11
CA ARG A 506 17.86 0.03 -2.86
C ARG A 506 16.55 0.25 -2.10
N GLY A 507 16.64 0.82 -0.90
CA GLY A 507 15.53 1.07 0.03
C GLY A 507 14.55 2.20 -0.37
N ILE A 508 14.35 2.42 -1.68
CA ILE A 508 13.47 3.46 -2.20
C ILE A 508 12.07 2.94 -2.53
N PHE A 509 11.14 3.86 -2.70
CA PHE A 509 9.79 3.62 -3.18
C PHE A 509 9.70 4.02 -4.65
N PRO A 510 9.90 3.08 -5.60
CA PRO A 510 9.91 3.40 -7.03
C PRO A 510 8.54 3.92 -7.51
N GLY A 511 7.48 3.66 -6.73
CA GLY A 511 6.12 4.16 -6.92
C GLY A 511 5.94 5.66 -6.71
N LEU A 512 6.86 6.28 -5.99
CA LEU A 512 6.78 7.63 -5.45
C LEU A 512 7.77 8.55 -6.15
N SER A 513 7.47 9.84 -6.18
CA SER A 513 8.43 10.87 -6.59
C SER A 513 9.61 10.99 -5.61
N ILE A 514 10.69 11.64 -6.03
CA ILE A 514 11.83 11.93 -5.16
C ILE A 514 11.39 12.69 -3.91
N GLU A 515 10.54 13.71 -4.08
CA GLU A 515 9.94 14.49 -2.99
C GLU A 515 9.15 13.60 -2.02
N GLU A 516 8.31 12.71 -2.55
CA GLU A 516 7.50 11.80 -1.73
C GLU A 516 8.35 10.74 -1.00
N ASN A 517 9.45 10.30 -1.60
CA ASN A 517 10.43 9.41 -0.95
C ASN A 517 11.08 10.13 0.24
N LEU A 518 11.62 11.34 0.04
CA LEU A 518 12.23 12.11 1.11
C LEU A 518 11.21 12.46 2.20
N ALA A 519 9.97 12.79 1.83
CA ALA A 519 8.89 13.13 2.76
C ALA A 519 8.39 11.96 3.64
N LEU A 520 8.87 10.74 3.40
CA LEU A 520 8.66 9.60 4.29
C LEU A 520 9.66 9.55 5.45
N TYR A 521 10.87 10.07 5.24
CA TYR A 521 11.96 10.11 6.23
C TYR A 521 12.07 11.47 6.93
N ILE A 522 11.85 12.55 6.17
CA ILE A 522 11.97 13.94 6.61
C ILE A 522 10.63 14.63 6.44
N GLU A 523 9.95 14.88 7.55
CA GLU A 523 8.59 15.44 7.53
C GLU A 523 8.60 16.95 7.23
N ASP A 524 9.56 17.67 7.82
CA ASP A 524 9.70 19.11 7.66
C ASP A 524 10.27 19.47 6.28
N ARG A 525 10.00 20.71 5.87
CA ARG A 525 10.43 21.21 4.56
C ARG A 525 11.91 21.57 4.58
N ASP A 526 12.38 22.16 5.67
CA ASP A 526 13.74 22.68 5.79
C ASP A 526 14.78 21.57 5.67
N GLY A 527 14.56 20.41 6.31
CA GLY A 527 15.42 19.25 6.18
C GLY A 527 15.41 18.66 4.78
N ARG A 528 14.28 18.70 4.06
CA ARG A 528 14.23 18.29 2.64
C ARG A 528 15.00 19.27 1.76
N ASP A 529 14.86 20.57 2.01
CA ASP A 529 15.59 21.61 1.28
C ASP A 529 17.10 21.54 1.56
N ALA A 530 17.53 21.15 2.76
CA ALA A 530 18.93 20.86 3.07
C ALA A 530 19.49 19.66 2.26
N VAL A 531 18.72 18.57 2.15
CA VAL A 531 19.08 17.45 1.26
C VAL A 531 19.21 17.93 -0.19
N TYR A 532 18.27 18.75 -0.67
CA TYR A 532 18.33 19.26 -2.04
C TYR A 532 19.47 20.24 -2.29
N ALA A 533 19.89 21.02 -1.29
CA ALA A 533 21.06 21.88 -1.37
C ALA A 533 22.35 21.04 -1.54
N ARG A 534 22.42 19.89 -0.86
CA ARG A 534 23.56 18.97 -0.97
C ARG A 534 23.55 18.16 -2.27
N PHE A 535 22.37 17.77 -2.75
CA PHE A 535 22.19 16.92 -3.93
C PHE A 535 21.37 17.63 -5.02
N PRO A 536 21.96 18.60 -5.76
CA PRO A 536 21.25 19.38 -6.77
C PRO A 536 20.66 18.51 -7.90
N GLY A 537 21.28 17.36 -8.20
CA GLY A 537 20.75 16.40 -9.16
C GLY A 537 19.39 15.81 -8.76
N LEU A 538 19.13 15.66 -7.45
CA LEU A 538 17.81 15.28 -6.93
C LEU A 538 16.87 16.49 -6.91
N ALA A 539 17.40 17.69 -6.61
CA ALA A 539 16.64 18.94 -6.57
C ALA A 539 16.04 19.33 -7.94
N ASN A 540 16.75 19.07 -9.04
CA ASN A 540 16.24 19.36 -10.37
C ASN A 540 15.11 18.41 -10.81
N ARG A 541 14.91 17.29 -10.08
CA ARG A 541 14.00 16.21 -10.43
C ARG A 541 13.04 15.85 -9.30
N ARG A 542 12.75 16.78 -8.37
CA ARG A 542 11.93 16.49 -7.16
C ARG A 542 10.60 15.78 -7.46
N THR A 543 9.95 16.15 -8.56
CA THR A 543 8.65 15.59 -8.98
C THR A 543 8.74 14.35 -9.85
N VAL A 544 9.94 13.94 -10.26
CA VAL A 544 10.18 12.74 -11.06
C VAL A 544 10.04 11.51 -10.17
N THR A 545 9.42 10.46 -10.71
CA THR A 545 9.28 9.18 -10.04
C THR A 545 10.65 8.56 -9.74
N ALA A 546 10.88 8.12 -8.51
CA ALA A 546 12.17 7.54 -8.11
C ALA A 546 12.53 6.28 -8.93
N GLY A 547 11.54 5.54 -9.42
CA GLY A 547 11.75 4.36 -10.27
C GLY A 547 12.41 4.65 -11.62
N SER A 548 12.35 5.90 -12.13
CA SER A 548 13.01 6.29 -13.39
C SER A 548 14.43 6.82 -13.21
N LEU A 549 14.92 6.90 -11.96
CA LEU A 549 16.31 7.25 -11.68
C LEU A 549 17.24 6.10 -12.07
N SER A 550 18.49 6.43 -12.44
CA SER A 550 19.53 5.41 -12.60
C SER A 550 19.79 4.69 -11.28
N GLY A 551 20.34 3.48 -11.35
CA GLY A 551 20.57 2.68 -10.15
C GLY A 551 21.44 3.36 -9.09
N GLY A 552 22.44 4.14 -9.52
CA GLY A 552 23.26 4.93 -8.61
C GLY A 552 22.51 6.06 -7.94
N GLU A 553 21.69 6.79 -8.69
CA GLU A 553 20.87 7.88 -8.14
C GLU A 553 19.79 7.37 -7.18
N GLN A 554 19.26 6.17 -7.41
CA GLN A 554 18.35 5.51 -6.47
C GLN A 554 19.05 5.19 -5.15
N GLN A 555 20.31 4.74 -5.20
CA GLN A 555 21.10 4.47 -3.99
C GLN A 555 21.42 5.76 -3.24
N LEU A 556 21.80 6.83 -3.95
CA LEU A 556 22.01 8.15 -3.36
C LEU A 556 20.73 8.67 -2.71
N LEU A 557 19.57 8.53 -3.36
CA LEU A 557 18.27 8.91 -2.78
C LEU A 557 17.94 8.14 -1.49
N ALA A 558 18.33 6.86 -1.39
CA ALA A 558 18.11 6.06 -0.20
C ALA A 558 18.97 6.53 1.00
N LEU A 559 20.22 6.95 0.74
CA LEU A 559 21.16 7.35 1.78
C LEU A 559 21.09 8.85 2.13
N ALA A 560 20.77 9.71 1.17
CA ALA A 560 20.68 11.15 1.34
C ALA A 560 19.84 11.62 2.56
N PRO A 561 18.63 11.08 2.84
CA PRO A 561 17.87 11.51 4.00
C PRO A 561 18.52 11.13 5.34
N LEU A 562 19.39 10.10 5.36
CA LEU A 562 20.09 9.67 6.56
C LEU A 562 21.13 10.69 7.00
N LEU A 563 21.74 11.45 6.09
CA LEU A 563 22.66 12.53 6.46
C LEU A 563 21.97 13.66 7.22
N GLN A 564 20.70 13.93 6.90
CA GLN A 564 19.93 14.97 7.59
C GLN A 564 19.39 14.48 8.94
N ARG A 565 19.14 13.18 9.06
CA ARG A 565 18.61 12.52 10.26
C ARG A 565 19.39 11.22 10.51
N PRO A 566 20.64 11.32 11.03
CA PRO A 566 21.49 10.15 11.21
C PRO A 566 20.87 9.16 12.18
N PRO A 567 20.76 7.86 11.82
CA PRO A 567 20.28 6.84 12.73
C PRO A 567 21.35 6.51 13.79
N ALA A 568 20.95 5.88 14.89
CA ALA A 568 21.91 5.37 15.87
C ALA A 568 22.71 4.19 15.29
N VAL A 569 22.03 3.35 14.49
CA VAL A 569 22.61 2.19 13.79
C VAL A 569 22.09 2.15 12.36
N LEU A 570 23.00 2.09 11.39
CA LEU A 570 22.69 1.79 9.99
C LEU A 570 23.18 0.39 9.66
N VAL A 571 22.26 -0.48 9.25
CA VAL A 571 22.56 -1.79 8.69
C VAL A 571 22.45 -1.67 7.17
N ALA A 572 23.56 -1.82 6.45
CA ALA A 572 23.61 -1.69 5.00
C ALA A 572 23.97 -3.04 4.36
N ASP A 573 23.08 -3.54 3.50
CA ASP A 573 23.21 -4.84 2.83
C ASP A 573 23.57 -4.61 1.35
N GLU A 574 24.85 -4.79 1.03
CA GLU A 574 25.45 -4.63 -0.31
C GLU A 574 25.12 -3.30 -1.00
N PRO A 575 25.41 -2.14 -0.36
CA PRO A 575 25.08 -0.83 -0.91
C PRO A 575 25.83 -0.47 -2.21
N SER A 576 26.98 -1.11 -2.52
CA SER A 576 27.73 -0.84 -3.76
C SER A 576 27.31 -1.71 -4.96
N LEU A 577 26.45 -2.73 -4.75
CA LEU A 577 26.17 -3.76 -5.75
C LEU A 577 25.58 -3.19 -7.06
N GLY A 578 26.23 -3.55 -8.17
CA GLY A 578 25.77 -3.18 -9.52
C GLY A 578 25.84 -1.69 -9.84
N LEU A 579 26.64 -0.91 -9.10
CA LEU A 579 26.85 0.52 -9.33
C LEU A 579 28.10 0.79 -10.17
N ALA A 580 28.11 1.92 -10.87
CA ALA A 580 29.31 2.40 -11.56
C ALA A 580 30.37 2.86 -10.53
N PRO A 581 31.68 2.71 -10.80
CA PRO A 581 32.75 2.99 -9.83
C PRO A 581 32.64 4.37 -9.15
N ARG A 582 32.37 5.42 -9.94
CA ARG A 582 32.18 6.78 -9.40
C ARG A 582 31.06 6.88 -8.35
N ILE A 583 29.97 6.13 -8.53
CA ILE A 583 28.86 6.14 -7.57
C ILE A 583 29.23 5.33 -6.32
N VAL A 584 30.01 4.26 -6.47
CA VAL A 584 30.52 3.48 -5.34
C VAL A 584 31.34 4.37 -4.41
N ASP A 585 32.24 5.19 -4.97
CA ASP A 585 33.03 6.17 -4.20
C ASP A 585 32.12 7.16 -3.45
N GLU A 586 31.09 7.69 -4.14
CA GLU A 586 30.13 8.62 -3.54
C GLU A 586 29.34 7.96 -2.39
N VAL A 587 28.91 6.71 -2.56
CA VAL A 587 28.21 5.94 -1.51
C VAL A 587 29.11 5.73 -0.29
N PHE A 588 30.37 5.31 -0.46
CA PHE A 588 31.29 5.11 0.65
C PHE A 588 31.65 6.43 1.37
N LEU A 589 31.74 7.54 0.65
CA LEU A 589 31.89 8.87 1.26
C LEU A 589 30.70 9.20 2.16
N LEU A 590 29.46 8.94 1.72
CA LEU A 590 28.27 9.17 2.54
C LEU A 590 28.25 8.28 3.80
N LEU A 591 28.65 7.00 3.66
CA LEU A 591 28.73 6.08 4.80
C LEU A 591 29.80 6.52 5.82
N THR A 592 30.92 7.02 5.33
CA THR A 592 32.00 7.59 6.15
C THR A 592 31.52 8.86 6.88
N GLU A 593 30.79 9.73 6.18
CA GLU A 593 30.21 10.94 6.79
C GLU A 593 29.20 10.59 7.89
N LEU A 594 28.37 9.56 7.68
CA LEU A 594 27.45 9.07 8.71
C LEU A 594 28.18 8.52 9.94
N ARG A 595 29.26 7.76 9.73
CA ARG A 595 30.14 7.28 10.80
C ARG A 595 30.69 8.46 11.60
N ASP A 596 31.22 9.48 10.92
CA ASP A 596 31.84 10.64 11.55
C ASP A 596 30.83 11.48 12.36
N GLN A 597 29.54 11.38 12.02
CA GLN A 597 28.43 11.94 12.81
C GLN A 597 28.01 11.07 14.01
N GLY A 598 28.68 9.93 14.24
CA GLY A 598 28.44 9.03 15.36
C GLY A 598 27.51 7.84 15.06
N THR A 599 27.07 7.65 13.80
CA THR A 599 26.27 6.49 13.41
C THR A 599 27.12 5.22 13.55
N ALA A 600 26.57 4.15 14.14
CA ALA A 600 27.18 2.82 14.08
C ALA A 600 26.77 2.11 12.78
N LEU A 601 27.71 1.55 12.02
CA LEU A 601 27.42 0.92 10.74
C LEU A 601 27.78 -0.57 10.74
N LEU A 602 26.77 -1.40 10.48
CA LEU A 602 26.97 -2.80 10.09
C LEU A 602 26.87 -2.86 8.56
N LEU A 603 28.01 -2.99 7.90
CA LEU A 603 28.15 -2.92 6.45
C LEU A 603 28.46 -4.30 5.88
N VAL A 604 27.52 -4.88 5.14
CA VAL A 604 27.71 -6.13 4.40
C VAL A 604 28.11 -5.81 2.97
N GLU A 605 29.18 -6.42 2.50
CA GLU A 605 29.65 -6.28 1.12
C GLU A 605 30.12 -7.64 0.55
N GLU A 606 29.89 -7.85 -0.76
CA GLU A 606 30.39 -9.01 -1.51
C GLU A 606 31.82 -8.81 -2.01
N LYS A 607 32.31 -7.57 -2.07
CA LYS A 607 33.66 -7.26 -2.55
C LYS A 607 34.49 -6.65 -1.43
N ALA A 608 35.34 -7.47 -0.83
CA ALA A 608 36.13 -7.02 0.30
C ALA A 608 37.06 -5.83 -0.02
N ALA A 609 37.67 -5.79 -1.22
CA ALA A 609 38.57 -4.71 -1.60
C ALA A 609 37.91 -3.32 -1.53
N GLU A 610 36.62 -3.22 -1.85
CA GLU A 610 35.88 -1.95 -1.87
C GLU A 610 35.58 -1.45 -0.44
N VAL A 611 35.22 -2.34 0.50
CA VAL A 611 34.82 -1.95 1.86
C VAL A 611 35.98 -1.78 2.82
N LEU A 612 37.10 -2.47 2.59
CA LEU A 612 38.27 -2.43 3.47
C LEU A 612 38.93 -1.07 3.59
N GLY A 613 38.69 -0.17 2.62
CA GLY A 613 39.19 1.21 2.67
C GLY A 613 38.45 2.11 3.67
N VAL A 614 37.24 1.72 4.08
CA VAL A 614 36.40 2.52 5.00
C VAL A 614 36.10 1.82 6.33
N ALA A 615 36.36 0.51 6.42
CA ALA A 615 36.05 -0.29 7.61
C ALA A 615 37.02 -0.02 8.78
N ASP A 616 36.46 0.09 9.99
CA ASP A 616 37.23 0.17 11.24
C ASP A 616 37.48 -1.23 11.81
N THR A 617 36.44 -2.07 11.75
CA THR A 617 36.46 -3.48 12.19
C THR A 617 35.96 -4.38 11.07
N VAL A 618 36.51 -5.57 10.97
CA VAL A 618 36.13 -6.57 9.97
C VAL A 618 35.71 -7.86 10.67
N ALA A 619 34.63 -8.46 10.21
CA ALA A 619 34.17 -9.77 10.64
C ALA A 619 33.97 -10.69 9.43
N TYR A 620 34.45 -11.94 9.52
CA TYR A 620 34.23 -12.96 8.50
C TYR A 620 33.13 -13.92 8.93
N LEU A 621 32.15 -14.07 8.06
CA LEU A 621 31.04 -15.00 8.21
C LEU A 621 31.20 -16.15 7.22
N ALA A 622 31.27 -17.37 7.72
CA ALA A 622 31.28 -18.58 6.91
C ALA A 622 30.30 -19.60 7.50
N GLN A 623 29.46 -20.19 6.62
CA GLN A 623 28.48 -21.21 7.01
C GLN A 623 27.67 -20.82 8.26
N GLY A 624 27.21 -19.56 8.32
CA GLY A 624 26.38 -19.07 9.43
C GLY A 624 27.09 -18.80 10.74
N ARG A 625 28.43 -18.81 10.79
CA ARG A 625 29.24 -18.53 11.99
C ARG A 625 30.26 -17.45 11.71
N VAL A 626 30.54 -16.64 12.73
CA VAL A 626 31.65 -15.68 12.68
C VAL A 626 32.93 -16.48 12.94
N THR A 627 33.78 -16.59 11.93
CA THR A 627 35.06 -17.33 12.03
C THR A 627 36.17 -16.45 12.57
N TRP A 628 36.10 -15.14 12.33
CA TRP A 628 37.06 -14.17 12.81
C TRP A 628 36.43 -12.78 12.90
N CYS A 629 36.85 -11.99 13.88
CA CYS A 629 36.48 -10.58 14.02
C CYS A 629 37.62 -9.81 14.67
N GLY A 630 37.98 -8.65 14.12
CA GLY A 630 39.08 -7.84 14.63
C GLY A 630 39.21 -6.50 13.90
N PRO A 631 40.13 -5.63 14.37
CA PRO A 631 40.36 -4.33 13.74
C PRO A 631 40.85 -4.51 12.31
N ARG A 632 40.52 -3.57 11.43
CA ARG A 632 40.95 -3.57 10.03
C ARG A 632 42.46 -3.73 9.87
N THR A 633 43.26 -3.17 10.77
CA THR A 633 44.73 -3.26 10.75
C THR A 633 45.28 -4.68 10.92
N ALA A 634 44.49 -5.59 11.48
CA ALA A 634 44.87 -7.00 11.70
C ALA A 634 44.45 -7.93 10.53
N VAL A 635 43.89 -7.37 9.46
CA VAL A 635 43.51 -8.13 8.26
C VAL A 635 44.69 -8.18 7.29
N GLU A 636 45.28 -9.37 7.14
CA GLU A 636 46.28 -9.70 6.12
C GLU A 636 45.62 -10.18 4.82
N ASP A 637 46.28 -9.98 3.68
CA ASP A 637 45.77 -10.38 2.34
C ASP A 637 45.57 -11.90 2.20
N ASP A 638 46.41 -12.70 2.87
CA ASP A 638 46.30 -14.16 2.86
C ASP A 638 45.03 -14.63 3.59
N ARG A 639 44.66 -13.99 4.71
CA ARG A 639 43.41 -14.27 5.44
C ARG A 639 42.16 -13.90 4.66
N LEU A 640 42.23 -12.83 3.88
CA LEU A 640 41.20 -12.43 2.93
C LEU A 640 40.94 -13.54 1.91
N THR A 641 42.02 -14.12 1.39
CA THR A 641 42.01 -15.17 0.39
C THR A 641 41.50 -16.50 0.97
N GLU A 642 41.97 -16.91 2.14
CA GLU A 642 41.51 -18.11 2.85
C GLU A 642 40.01 -18.04 3.21
N ALA A 643 39.56 -16.89 3.71
CA ALA A 643 38.15 -16.67 4.07
C ALA A 643 37.22 -16.64 2.85
N TYR A 644 37.68 -16.15 1.69
CA TYR A 644 36.90 -16.17 0.44
C TYR A 644 36.85 -17.55 -0.21
N LEU A 645 37.96 -18.28 -0.20
CA LEU A 645 38.05 -19.58 -0.84
C LEU A 645 37.50 -20.71 0.04
N GLY A 646 37.25 -20.46 1.33
CA GLY A 646 36.81 -21.47 2.28
C GLY A 646 37.87 -22.53 2.58
N VAL A 647 39.14 -22.23 2.26
CA VAL A 647 40.28 -23.13 2.42
C VAL A 647 41.02 -22.71 3.68
N GLY A 648 40.55 -23.12 4.86
CA GLY A 648 41.25 -22.77 6.10
C GLY A 648 40.57 -23.17 7.40
N ALA A 649 40.54 -24.48 7.70
CA ALA A 649 40.78 -25.05 9.03
C ALA A 649 40.59 -26.58 9.00
N LYS A 650 41.63 -27.32 8.59
CA LYS A 650 41.86 -28.65 9.18
C LYS A 650 42.59 -28.40 10.49
N THR A 651 41.88 -28.60 11.61
CA THR A 651 42.45 -28.76 12.94
C THR A 651 43.59 -29.78 12.90
N VAL A 652 44.75 -29.40 13.45
CA VAL A 652 45.72 -30.33 14.02
C VAL A 652 45.45 -30.41 15.51
#